data_AF-A0A1X2HSI3-F1
#
_entry.id   AF-A0A1X2HSI3-F1
#
_cell.length_a   1.000
_cell.length_b   1.000
_cell.length_c   1.000
_cell.angle_alpha   90.00
_cell.angle_beta   90.00
_cell.angle_gamma   90.00
#
_symmetry.space_group_name_H-M   'P 1'
#
loop_
_entity.id
_entity.type
_entity.pdbx_description
1 polymer ?
#
loop_
_entity_poly.entity_id
_entity_poly.type
_entity_poly.pdbx_seq_one_letter_code
_entity_poly.pdbx_strand_id
1 'polypeptide(L)'
;MSLEPEVPYDPLEQEHETWRDPTILSDSNAVQVDDPYVAPNSTVDYYDVTPMDNSKEPDGCWMVPPEHSLAEVLGPNRSHLNSIKEETSTYLEYNDTKHQVDIWGQADLVLQAKRLLDGIVRNLADKKAADSRRKTKKWGKPERELTRKEKERVERKLQYEQKMKSYQGKPSVPQNYNAYVTLPNQDIPVLKIMGEREEKVASIRADLLVYVYYDEKSAAFHIAGDEEYPVRTAAERVRNLYLRAARQPYRATLRLIKQPSKSLKVQFSELPSNALRYEYLHGDDHSTSIHRFYECYELMAPRLITDYNQDQNLIDFDETRDMPFSSPLPEALQSIDKTNEEKITEALELGLESVRLNDWELQMKVRFGQTHLIDYPKKDWVTVEKLMEYLPHPRFRSELAPCIARTYDQVKPLFEYLNNNCLLFNNMPYTQYIIEARQLPTMPQQPPPNSRIREPRPSAMEEWSTKMVAEFSEHGKPPTRWRVLVECHDLVNVSMTDLEAHYAWDLKLQYARRLKSEGNTPHNKFAEHLRVTQEEGKEQRLSYIGTKGYRPMTIKQKKIWAYGHGDWVFEVKREELWDMQDVPVTNPGLPVSLASIPPDQTQYKFSAHKEVWRNKMSHNTDLKMGEAPEWTGRDFLAHGIDSVKDMISTSQKLTDDLRKHVPIYWASEAQPSLV
;
A
#
# COMPACT_ATOMS: atom_id res chain seq x y z
N MET A 1 -3.28 10.05 -75.75
CA MET A 1 -4.56 9.54 -76.29
C MET A 1 -5.38 9.08 -75.12
N SER A 2 -6.18 10.01 -74.62
CA SER A 2 -7.19 9.89 -73.57
C SER A 2 -8.51 9.50 -74.22
N LEU A 3 -9.27 8.63 -73.55
CA LEU A 3 -10.71 8.49 -73.72
C LEU A 3 -11.29 8.33 -72.31
N GLU A 4 -11.86 9.43 -71.82
CA GLU A 4 -12.97 9.43 -70.84
C GLU A 4 -14.20 8.75 -71.51
N PRO A 5 -15.22 8.27 -70.77
CA PRO A 5 -16.25 9.16 -70.18
C PRO A 5 -16.76 8.62 -68.82
N GLU A 6 -17.63 9.23 -68.02
CA GLU A 6 -18.29 10.53 -67.96
C GLU A 6 -18.80 10.62 -66.51
N VAL A 7 -18.66 11.81 -65.94
CA VAL A 7 -19.27 12.20 -64.66
C VAL A 7 -20.68 12.72 -64.98
N PRO A 8 -21.61 12.67 -64.01
CA PRO A 8 -22.50 13.81 -63.82
C PRO A 8 -22.35 14.38 -62.40
N TYR A 9 -21.78 15.59 -62.37
CA TYR A 9 -21.97 16.65 -61.36
C TYR A 9 -23.44 17.09 -61.48
N ASP A 10 -24.15 17.65 -60.51
CA ASP A 10 -23.87 18.62 -59.42
C ASP A 10 -25.23 18.79 -58.66
N PRO A 11 -25.48 19.76 -57.73
CA PRO A 11 -24.60 20.58 -56.88
C PRO A 11 -25.07 20.83 -55.41
N LEU A 12 -24.13 21.33 -54.58
CA LEU A 12 -24.28 22.23 -53.40
C LEU A 12 -25.01 21.68 -52.14
N GLU A 13 -24.55 21.85 -50.89
CA GLU A 13 -23.96 23.02 -50.23
C GLU A 13 -22.91 22.61 -49.15
N GLN A 14 -22.04 23.57 -48.85
CA GLN A 14 -20.99 23.55 -47.83
C GLN A 14 -21.56 23.46 -46.41
N GLU A 15 -20.88 22.76 -45.49
CA GLU A 15 -20.51 23.31 -44.18
C GLU A 15 -19.65 22.34 -43.32
N HIS A 16 -18.50 22.88 -42.92
CA HIS A 16 -17.65 22.63 -41.75
C HIS A 16 -17.67 21.30 -40.98
N GLU A 17 -16.45 20.74 -40.88
CA GLU A 17 -15.96 19.82 -39.86
C GLU A 17 -16.43 20.15 -38.43
N THR A 18 -16.86 19.14 -37.69
CA THR A 18 -16.44 18.93 -36.29
C THR A 18 -16.66 17.47 -35.90
N TRP A 19 -15.57 16.72 -35.81
CA TRP A 19 -15.54 15.41 -35.19
C TRP A 19 -15.71 15.56 -33.68
N ARG A 20 -16.90 15.28 -33.14
CA ARG A 20 -17.10 14.96 -31.73
C ARG A 20 -18.04 13.76 -31.57
N ASP A 21 -17.53 12.83 -30.78
CA ASP A 21 -18.10 11.55 -30.37
C ASP A 21 -19.41 11.74 -29.56
N PRO A 22 -20.50 11.00 -29.87
CA PRO A 22 -21.80 11.12 -29.24
C PRO A 22 -21.92 10.44 -27.85
N THR A 23 -20.82 10.21 -27.14
CA THR A 23 -20.83 9.54 -25.81
C THR A 23 -20.55 10.46 -24.60
N ILE A 24 -20.53 11.79 -24.80
CA ILE A 24 -20.47 12.74 -23.69
C ILE A 24 -21.90 13.02 -23.18
N LEU A 25 -22.32 12.28 -22.16
CA LEU A 25 -23.53 12.59 -21.40
C LEU A 25 -23.30 13.85 -20.56
N SER A 26 -24.30 14.73 -20.63
CA SER A 26 -24.42 16.03 -19.98
C SER A 26 -24.49 15.94 -18.45
N ASP A 27 -23.58 16.65 -17.78
CA ASP A 27 -23.64 16.95 -16.34
C ASP A 27 -24.96 17.63 -15.99
N SER A 28 -25.89 16.83 -15.48
CA SER A 28 -27.19 17.26 -14.96
C SER A 28 -27.12 17.21 -13.43
N ASN A 29 -26.30 18.10 -12.86
CA ASN A 29 -26.30 18.47 -11.44
C ASN A 29 -25.71 19.87 -11.20
N ALA A 30 -25.96 20.82 -12.12
CA ALA A 30 -25.80 22.24 -11.83
C ALA A 30 -27.02 22.72 -11.02
N VAL A 31 -26.97 22.52 -9.70
CA VAL A 31 -27.92 23.17 -8.78
C VAL A 31 -27.49 24.63 -8.62
N GLN A 32 -28.37 25.52 -9.08
CA GLN A 32 -28.28 26.96 -8.87
C GLN A 32 -28.26 27.28 -7.38
N VAL A 33 -27.26 28.05 -6.97
CA VAL A 33 -27.17 28.67 -5.65
C VAL A 33 -27.98 29.97 -5.71
N ASP A 34 -29.13 29.99 -5.04
CA ASP A 34 -29.81 31.22 -4.63
C ASP A 34 -29.44 31.51 -3.18
N ASP A 35 -28.75 32.63 -2.99
CA ASP A 35 -28.48 33.27 -1.70
C ASP A 35 -29.66 34.18 -1.36
N PRO A 36 -30.30 34.02 -0.19
CA PRO A 36 -30.17 35.11 0.77
C PRO A 36 -30.24 34.64 2.24
N TYR A 37 -29.35 35.15 3.10
CA TYR A 37 -29.68 35.86 4.37
C TYR A 37 -28.48 35.87 5.34
N VAL A 38 -27.95 37.08 5.52
CA VAL A 38 -27.59 37.76 6.79
C VAL A 38 -27.24 36.89 8.01
N ALA A 39 -25.97 36.94 8.41
CA ALA A 39 -25.45 36.43 9.68
C ALA A 39 -26.05 37.15 10.91
N PRO A 40 -25.97 36.51 12.09
CA PRO A 40 -25.29 37.19 13.19
C PRO A 40 -24.33 36.31 14.00
N ASN A 41 -23.11 36.84 14.16
CA ASN A 41 -22.20 36.81 15.31
C ASN A 41 -22.25 35.64 16.32
N SER A 42 -21.09 34.99 16.53
CA SER A 42 -20.36 35.05 17.81
C SER A 42 -18.96 34.39 17.74
N THR A 43 -17.93 35.23 17.71
CA THR A 43 -16.66 35.17 18.47
C THR A 43 -16.18 33.82 19.04
N VAL A 44 -15.03 33.33 18.54
CA VAL A 44 -13.93 32.80 19.38
C VAL A 44 -12.60 33.16 18.70
N ASP A 45 -11.73 33.83 19.46
CA ASP A 45 -10.45 34.39 19.04
C ASP A 45 -9.44 33.32 18.56
N TYR A 46 -8.87 33.55 17.38
CA TYR A 46 -7.63 32.92 16.93
C TYR A 46 -6.63 34.04 16.66
N TYR A 47 -5.45 33.96 17.28
CA TYR A 47 -4.37 34.95 17.17
C TYR A 47 -4.00 35.19 15.70
N ASP A 48 -4.36 36.38 15.23
CA ASP A 48 -4.03 36.91 13.92
C ASP A 48 -2.57 37.39 13.92
N VAL A 49 -1.68 36.64 13.25
CA VAL A 49 -0.33 37.12 12.94
C VAL A 49 -0.43 37.93 11.65
N THR A 50 -0.96 39.15 11.77
CA THR A 50 -0.82 40.16 10.72
C THR A 50 0.65 40.51 10.51
N PRO A 51 1.14 40.63 9.27
CA PRO A 51 2.45 41.22 9.00
C PRO A 51 2.38 42.72 9.33
N MET A 52 2.91 43.11 10.49
CA MET A 52 2.88 44.50 10.94
C MET A 52 3.97 45.35 10.28
N ASP A 53 3.55 46.58 10.03
CA ASP A 53 4.25 47.77 9.57
C ASP A 53 5.68 47.93 10.15
N ASN A 54 6.64 48.33 9.31
CA ASN A 54 8.08 48.50 9.62
C ASN A 54 8.39 49.66 10.61
N SER A 55 7.40 50.12 11.36
CA SER A 55 7.46 51.28 12.27
C SER A 55 7.50 50.91 13.75
N LYS A 56 7.38 49.61 14.10
CA LYS A 56 7.39 49.14 15.49
C LYS A 56 8.80 48.83 15.98
N GLU A 57 9.25 49.53 17.03
CA GLU A 57 10.53 49.24 17.70
C GLU A 57 10.58 47.78 18.18
N PRO A 58 11.75 47.11 18.13
CA PRO A 58 11.89 45.72 18.54
C PRO A 58 11.68 45.53 20.04
N ASP A 59 10.92 44.49 20.41
CA ASP A 59 10.66 44.11 21.82
C ASP A 59 11.94 43.62 22.52
N GLY A 60 12.96 43.21 21.75
CA GLY A 60 14.32 43.03 22.24
C GLY A 60 15.33 42.94 21.10
N CYS A 61 16.60 43.25 21.39
CA CYS A 61 17.69 43.03 20.44
C CYS A 61 18.75 42.06 21.01
N TRP A 62 19.48 41.42 20.10
CA TRP A 62 20.63 40.58 20.41
C TRP A 62 21.80 40.97 19.51
N MET A 63 22.91 41.41 20.11
CA MET A 63 24.09 41.88 19.38
C MET A 63 24.90 40.70 18.86
N VAL A 64 25.30 40.74 17.59
CA VAL A 64 26.21 39.73 17.05
C VAL A 64 27.61 39.99 17.61
N PRO A 65 28.25 39.02 18.27
CA PRO A 65 29.60 39.22 18.79
C PRO A 65 30.60 39.44 17.64
N PRO A 66 31.48 40.46 17.74
CA PRO A 66 32.39 40.83 16.64
C PRO A 66 33.45 39.76 16.33
N GLU A 67 33.64 38.79 17.22
CA GLU A 67 34.61 37.69 17.09
C GLU A 67 34.13 36.56 16.15
N HIS A 68 32.86 36.60 15.73
CA HIS A 68 32.24 35.58 14.89
C HIS A 68 31.73 36.18 13.58
N SER A 69 31.87 35.43 12.48
CA SER A 69 31.35 35.87 11.20
C SER A 69 29.82 35.74 11.18
N LEU A 70 29.13 36.66 10.48
CA LEU A 70 27.67 36.65 10.35
C LEU A 70 27.14 35.33 9.77
N ALA A 71 27.87 34.74 8.83
CA ALA A 71 27.51 33.45 8.22
C ALA A 71 27.62 32.28 9.22
N GLU A 72 28.59 32.31 10.14
CA GLU A 72 28.72 31.30 11.20
C GLU A 72 27.57 31.37 12.20
N VAL A 73 27.16 32.59 12.59
CA VAL A 73 26.14 32.81 13.62
C VAL A 73 24.73 32.62 13.05
N LEU A 74 24.44 33.23 11.90
CA LEU A 74 23.10 33.23 11.30
C LEU A 74 22.81 31.98 10.43
N GLY A 75 23.84 31.24 10.03
CA GLY A 75 23.74 30.08 9.14
C GLY A 75 23.60 30.46 7.66
N PRO A 76 23.83 29.51 6.72
CA PRO A 76 23.65 29.75 5.29
C PRO A 76 22.22 30.20 5.01
N ASN A 77 22.05 31.31 4.27
CA ASN A 77 20.75 31.94 4.02
C ASN A 77 19.93 32.25 5.29
N ARG A 78 20.59 32.56 6.41
CA ARG A 78 19.94 32.86 7.70
C ARG A 78 19.13 31.69 8.27
N SER A 79 19.50 30.45 7.93
CA SER A 79 18.80 29.23 8.34
C SER A 79 18.65 29.07 9.85
N HIS A 80 19.63 29.52 10.65
CA HIS A 80 19.52 29.47 12.11
C HIS A 80 18.46 30.45 12.62
N LEU A 81 18.33 31.64 12.04
CA LEU A 81 17.28 32.58 12.40
C LEU A 81 15.90 32.00 12.09
N ASN A 82 15.73 31.38 10.92
CA ASN A 82 14.45 30.75 10.56
C ASN A 82 14.09 29.60 11.51
N SER A 83 15.07 28.77 11.89
CA SER A 83 14.85 27.70 12.88
C SER A 83 14.43 28.27 14.24
N ILE A 84 15.06 29.36 14.70
CA ILE A 84 14.70 29.99 15.99
C ILE A 84 13.31 30.64 15.92
N LYS A 85 12.93 31.25 14.78
CA LYS A 85 11.56 31.74 14.56
C LYS A 85 10.53 30.63 14.71
N GLU A 86 10.77 29.49 14.05
CA GLU A 86 9.88 28.33 14.07
C GLU A 86 9.79 27.70 15.47
N GLU A 87 10.90 27.66 16.22
CA GLU A 87 10.96 27.04 17.54
C GLU A 87 10.35 27.91 18.64
N THR A 88 10.56 29.22 18.58
CA THR A 88 10.13 30.15 19.66
C THR A 88 8.86 30.93 19.33
N SER A 89 8.33 30.80 18.10
CA SER A 89 7.21 31.61 17.59
C SER A 89 7.44 33.13 17.73
N THR A 90 8.70 33.56 17.72
CA THR A 90 9.08 34.99 17.68
C THR A 90 9.47 35.42 16.27
N TYR A 91 9.34 36.71 15.97
CA TYR A 91 9.85 37.26 14.73
C TYR A 91 11.27 37.78 14.96
N LEU A 92 12.23 37.36 14.12
CA LEU A 92 13.62 37.80 14.19
C LEU A 92 14.08 38.41 12.86
N GLU A 93 14.74 39.53 12.87
CA GLU A 93 15.35 40.11 11.66
C GLU A 93 16.74 40.61 11.96
N TYR A 94 17.68 40.32 11.06
CA TYR A 94 19.04 40.82 11.21
C TYR A 94 19.14 42.22 10.61
N ASN A 95 19.53 43.18 11.45
CA ASN A 95 19.70 44.57 11.11
C ASN A 95 21.17 44.84 10.73
N ASP A 96 21.44 44.93 9.43
CA ASP A 96 22.78 45.16 8.89
C ASP A 96 23.40 46.48 9.39
N THR A 97 22.60 47.52 9.63
CA THR A 97 23.09 48.84 10.04
C THR A 97 23.51 48.90 11.50
N LYS A 98 22.83 48.15 12.37
CA LYS A 98 23.08 48.11 13.82
C LYS A 98 23.89 46.89 14.27
N HIS A 99 24.20 45.98 13.34
CA HIS A 99 24.90 44.72 13.61
C HIS A 99 24.26 43.89 14.73
N GLN A 100 22.93 43.83 14.72
CA GLN A 100 22.12 43.16 15.75
C GLN A 100 20.97 42.38 15.13
N VAL A 101 20.48 41.39 15.84
CA VAL A 101 19.22 40.70 15.54
C VAL A 101 18.13 41.38 16.34
N ASP A 102 17.20 42.01 15.64
CA ASP A 102 15.98 42.59 16.18
C ASP A 102 14.96 41.46 16.39
N ILE A 103 14.32 41.41 17.57
CA ILE A 103 13.43 40.35 18.01
C ILE A 103 12.11 40.98 18.46
N TRP A 104 11.00 40.48 17.93
CA TRP A 104 9.64 40.88 18.30
C TRP A 104 8.86 39.66 18.81
N GLY A 105 8.17 39.80 19.93
CA GLY A 105 7.46 38.71 20.59
C GLY A 105 7.25 38.94 22.09
N GLN A 106 6.53 38.01 22.74
CA GLN A 106 6.33 38.06 24.20
C GLN A 106 7.66 37.94 24.95
N ALA A 107 7.79 38.63 26.09
CA ALA A 107 9.06 38.78 26.83
C ALA A 107 9.77 37.44 27.15
N ASP A 108 9.01 36.41 27.52
CA ASP A 108 9.55 35.08 27.83
C ASP A 108 10.11 34.38 26.59
N LEU A 109 9.43 34.52 25.45
CA LEU A 109 9.83 33.95 24.16
C LEU A 109 11.03 34.71 23.56
N VAL A 110 11.09 36.04 23.75
CA VAL A 110 12.26 36.86 23.39
C VAL A 110 13.49 36.42 24.19
N LEU A 111 13.33 36.14 25.49
CA LEU A 111 14.41 35.63 26.33
C LEU A 111 14.87 34.23 25.86
N GLN A 112 13.93 33.36 25.48
CA GLN A 112 14.22 32.04 24.94
C GLN A 112 14.98 32.14 23.60
N ALA A 113 14.57 33.02 22.70
CA ALA A 113 15.27 33.28 21.43
C ALA A 113 16.71 33.76 21.66
N LYS A 114 16.92 34.68 22.61
CA LYS A 114 18.27 35.14 23.01
C LYS A 114 19.14 33.99 23.55
N ARG A 115 18.57 33.11 24.38
CA ARG A 115 19.29 31.93 24.91
C ARG A 115 19.73 30.97 23.80
N LEU A 116 18.91 30.78 22.77
CA LEU A 116 19.26 29.95 21.61
C LEU A 116 20.39 30.59 20.79
N LEU A 117 20.35 31.91 20.56
CA LEU A 117 21.43 32.66 19.90
C LEU A 117 22.74 32.59 20.70
N ASP A 118 22.69 32.78 22.02
CA ASP A 118 23.86 32.62 22.90
C ASP A 118 24.40 31.17 22.90
N GLY A 119 23.51 30.18 22.74
CA GLY A 119 23.88 28.78 22.61
C GLY A 119 24.67 28.50 21.32
N ILE A 120 24.27 29.11 20.20
CA ILE A 120 25.00 29.02 18.92
C ILE A 120 26.40 29.60 19.06
N VAL A 121 26.53 30.79 19.66
CA VAL A 121 27.84 31.42 19.88
C VAL A 121 28.73 30.58 20.79
N ARG A 122 28.19 30.06 21.90
CA ARG A 122 28.94 29.17 22.80
C ARG A 122 29.44 27.92 22.08
N ASN A 123 28.58 27.27 21.29
CA ASN A 123 28.97 26.11 20.49
C ASN A 123 30.05 26.43 19.44
N LEU A 124 30.03 27.64 18.86
CA LEU A 124 31.07 28.11 17.94
C LEU A 124 32.39 28.39 18.67
N ALA A 125 32.33 28.98 19.86
CA ALA A 125 33.50 29.22 20.70
C ALA A 125 34.13 27.89 21.15
N ASP A 126 33.32 26.90 21.56
CA ASP A 126 33.77 25.57 21.93
C ASP A 126 34.39 24.81 20.76
N LYS A 127 33.83 24.94 19.54
CA LYS A 127 34.43 24.40 18.31
C LYS A 127 35.77 25.06 18.01
N LYS A 128 35.86 26.40 18.08
CA LYS A 128 37.13 27.13 17.89
C LYS A 128 38.17 26.77 18.96
N ALA A 129 37.74 26.56 20.21
CA ALA A 129 38.61 26.10 21.30
C ALA A 129 39.06 24.64 21.15
N ALA A 130 38.18 23.75 20.66
CA ALA A 130 38.52 22.38 20.33
C ALA A 130 39.51 22.32 19.14
N ASP A 131 39.31 23.16 18.13
CA ASP A 131 40.21 23.28 16.98
C ASP A 131 41.55 23.93 17.35
N SER A 132 41.57 24.89 18.28
CA SER A 132 42.82 25.48 18.79
C SER A 132 43.60 24.50 19.68
N ARG A 133 42.92 23.68 20.50
CA ARG A 133 43.54 22.56 21.23
C ARG A 133 44.07 21.47 20.31
N ARG A 134 43.49 21.30 19.11
CA ARG A 134 44.00 20.43 18.03
C ARG A 134 45.18 21.04 17.26
N LYS A 135 45.44 22.35 17.38
CA LYS A 135 46.59 23.07 16.79
C LYS A 135 47.86 23.08 17.64
N THR A 136 48.04 22.10 18.54
CA THR A 136 49.42 21.73 18.91
C THR A 136 50.10 21.20 17.65
N LYS A 137 51.34 21.63 17.36
CA LYS A 137 52.20 21.17 16.25
C LYS A 137 52.34 19.63 16.27
N LYS A 138 51.32 18.93 15.80
CA LYS A 138 51.43 17.56 15.34
C LYS A 138 51.96 17.70 13.92
N TRP A 139 53.22 17.33 13.75
CA TRP A 139 53.69 16.82 12.47
C TRP A 139 52.54 16.06 11.82
N GLY A 140 52.11 16.51 10.64
CA GLY A 140 51.02 15.87 9.94
C GLY A 140 51.32 14.38 9.90
N LYS A 141 50.45 13.56 10.50
CA LYS A 141 50.46 12.15 10.13
C LYS A 141 50.29 12.19 8.62
N PRO A 142 51.25 11.69 7.81
CA PRO A 142 51.05 11.59 6.39
C PRO A 142 49.71 10.89 6.18
N GLU A 143 48.94 11.34 5.18
CA GLU A 143 47.80 10.56 4.69
C GLU A 143 48.24 9.12 4.68
N ARG A 144 47.60 8.27 5.50
CA ARG A 144 47.97 6.85 5.56
C ARG A 144 47.96 6.40 4.11
N GLU A 145 49.13 6.02 3.58
CA GLU A 145 49.19 5.50 2.23
C GLU A 145 48.17 4.38 2.18
N LEU A 146 47.13 4.57 1.36
CA LEU A 146 46.13 3.55 1.11
C LEU A 146 46.91 2.26 0.87
N THR A 147 46.56 1.23 1.64
CA THR A 147 47.24 -0.06 1.56
C THR A 147 47.19 -0.50 0.08
N ARG A 148 48.18 -1.23 -0.44
CA ARG A 148 48.21 -1.63 -1.86
C ARG A 148 46.86 -2.19 -2.36
N LYS A 149 46.17 -2.97 -1.51
CA LYS A 149 44.81 -3.48 -1.73
C LYS A 149 43.70 -2.42 -1.76
N GLU A 150 43.82 -1.35 -0.97
CA GLU A 150 42.87 -0.23 -0.95
C GLU A 150 43.09 0.71 -2.14
N LYS A 151 44.35 1.00 -2.54
CA LYS A 151 44.65 1.74 -3.77
C LYS A 151 44.08 1.02 -4.99
N GLU A 152 44.34 -0.28 -5.12
CA GLU A 152 43.79 -1.11 -6.20
C GLU A 152 42.26 -1.17 -6.20
N ARG A 153 41.60 -1.06 -5.03
CA ARG A 153 40.14 -1.05 -4.93
C ARG A 153 39.55 0.30 -5.34
N VAL A 154 40.19 1.40 -4.94
CA VAL A 154 39.79 2.76 -5.32
C VAL A 154 40.02 2.97 -6.82
N GLU A 155 41.18 2.54 -7.33
CA GLU A 155 41.52 2.64 -8.76
C GLU A 155 40.57 1.77 -9.61
N ARG A 156 40.25 0.54 -9.18
CA ARG A 156 39.22 -0.27 -9.85
C ARG A 156 37.85 0.40 -9.88
N LYS A 157 37.43 1.04 -8.78
CA LYS A 157 36.17 1.79 -8.75
C LYS A 157 36.21 2.98 -9.71
N LEU A 158 37.30 3.72 -9.74
CA LEU A 158 37.44 4.92 -10.57
C LEU A 158 37.52 4.55 -12.06
N GLN A 159 38.21 3.47 -12.42
CA GLN A 159 38.22 2.91 -13.77
C GLN A 159 36.84 2.40 -14.19
N TYR A 160 36.10 1.77 -13.27
CA TYR A 160 34.73 1.32 -13.52
C TYR A 160 33.78 2.51 -13.75
N GLU A 161 33.86 3.56 -12.92
CA GLU A 161 33.08 4.79 -13.10
C GLU A 161 33.43 5.53 -14.40
N GLN A 162 34.71 5.55 -14.79
CA GLN A 162 35.15 6.12 -16.07
C GLN A 162 34.62 5.32 -17.26
N LYS A 163 34.68 3.98 -17.20
CA LYS A 163 34.07 3.11 -18.22
C LYS A 163 32.55 3.28 -18.28
N MET A 164 31.87 3.53 -17.17
CA MET A 164 30.43 3.82 -17.19
C MET A 164 30.12 5.16 -17.87
N LYS A 165 30.93 6.18 -17.60
CA LYS A 165 30.77 7.49 -18.24
C LYS A 165 30.97 7.44 -19.75
N SER A 166 31.83 6.53 -20.26
CA SER A 166 32.03 6.42 -21.72
C SER A 166 30.81 5.91 -22.49
N TYR A 167 29.90 5.17 -21.84
CA TYR A 167 28.67 4.67 -22.48
C TYR A 167 27.49 5.65 -22.40
N GLN A 168 27.72 6.89 -21.92
CA GLN A 168 26.69 7.92 -21.90
C GLN A 168 26.56 8.60 -23.27
N GLY A 169 25.33 8.74 -23.75
CA GLY A 169 25.03 9.38 -25.02
C GLY A 169 25.19 8.44 -26.24
N LYS A 170 25.49 9.02 -27.39
CA LYS A 170 25.65 8.30 -28.65
C LYS A 170 27.08 7.74 -28.79
N PRO A 171 27.26 6.56 -29.39
CA PRO A 171 28.59 6.02 -29.63
C PRO A 171 29.37 6.94 -30.57
N SER A 172 30.62 7.26 -30.21
CA SER A 172 31.52 8.06 -31.04
C SER A 172 32.09 7.28 -32.23
N VAL A 173 32.09 5.95 -32.14
CA VAL A 173 32.57 5.01 -33.16
C VAL A 173 31.47 3.99 -33.44
N PRO A 174 31.22 3.61 -34.71
CA PRO A 174 30.28 2.55 -35.04
C PRO A 174 30.57 1.28 -34.25
N GLN A 175 29.53 0.68 -33.66
CA GLN A 175 29.63 -0.55 -32.88
C GLN A 175 29.30 -1.76 -33.75
N ASN A 176 29.84 -2.93 -33.39
CA ASN A 176 29.68 -4.16 -34.17
C ASN A 176 28.23 -4.68 -34.19
N TYR A 177 27.52 -4.56 -33.07
CA TYR A 177 26.15 -5.05 -32.93
C TYR A 177 25.21 -3.89 -32.62
N ASN A 178 24.05 -3.90 -33.27
CA ASN A 178 23.02 -2.88 -33.11
C ASN A 178 21.64 -3.54 -33.00
N ALA A 179 20.81 -3.04 -32.09
CA ALA A 179 19.42 -3.42 -31.93
C ALA A 179 18.53 -2.18 -31.87
N TYR A 180 17.30 -2.33 -32.35
CA TYR A 180 16.31 -1.27 -32.41
C TYR A 180 15.03 -1.74 -31.73
N VAL A 181 14.54 -0.96 -30.76
CA VAL A 181 13.27 -1.23 -30.08
C VAL A 181 12.31 -0.10 -30.43
N THR A 182 11.41 -0.37 -31.35
CA THR A 182 10.34 0.58 -31.74
C THR A 182 9.26 0.61 -30.68
N LEU A 183 8.78 1.82 -30.35
CA LEU A 183 7.68 1.98 -29.42
C LEU A 183 6.35 1.84 -30.18
N PRO A 184 5.50 0.84 -29.86
CA PRO A 184 4.27 0.61 -30.60
C PRO A 184 3.18 1.65 -30.28
N ASN A 185 3.23 2.28 -29.10
CA ASN A 185 2.38 3.42 -28.77
C ASN A 185 3.24 4.62 -28.31
N GLN A 186 3.05 5.77 -28.95
CA GLN A 186 3.72 7.03 -28.65
C GLN A 186 2.99 7.88 -27.61
N ASP A 187 1.77 7.53 -27.22
CA ASP A 187 1.00 8.22 -26.18
C ASP A 187 1.67 8.14 -24.80
N ILE A 188 2.54 7.16 -24.60
CA ILE A 188 3.27 6.97 -23.34
C ILE A 188 4.48 7.90 -23.35
N PRO A 189 4.56 8.87 -22.41
CA PRO A 189 5.68 9.79 -22.36
C PRO A 189 7.01 9.04 -22.23
N VAL A 190 7.97 9.35 -23.11
CA VAL A 190 9.31 8.73 -23.10
C VAL A 190 10.00 8.92 -21.75
N LEU A 191 9.73 10.05 -21.07
CA LEU A 191 10.21 10.33 -19.71
C LEU A 191 9.77 9.24 -18.71
N LYS A 192 8.56 8.67 -18.84
CA LYS A 192 8.08 7.58 -17.97
C LYS A 192 8.89 6.30 -18.16
N ILE A 193 9.40 6.09 -19.38
CA ILE A 193 10.21 4.92 -19.76
C ILE A 193 11.68 5.12 -19.37
N MET A 194 12.26 6.28 -19.66
CA MET A 194 13.67 6.58 -19.39
C MET A 194 13.96 6.98 -17.93
N GLY A 195 12.94 7.48 -17.23
CA GLY A 195 13.06 8.10 -15.91
C GLY A 195 13.65 9.51 -15.97
N GLU A 196 13.63 10.21 -14.84
CA GLU A 196 14.18 11.57 -14.76
C GLU A 196 15.68 11.52 -15.05
N ARG A 197 16.14 12.38 -15.98
CA ARG A 197 17.56 12.41 -16.42
C ARG A 197 18.09 11.05 -16.90
N GLU A 198 17.23 10.24 -17.50
CA GLU A 198 17.56 8.92 -18.05
C GLU A 198 18.01 7.87 -17.01
N GLU A 199 17.66 8.03 -15.73
CA GLU A 199 18.11 7.15 -14.65
C GLU A 199 17.94 5.64 -14.94
N LYS A 200 16.81 5.24 -15.56
CA LYS A 200 16.47 3.83 -15.79
C LYS A 200 17.34 3.24 -16.89
N VAL A 201 17.53 4.01 -17.96
CA VAL A 201 18.37 3.61 -19.09
C VAL A 201 19.85 3.68 -18.70
N ALA A 202 20.25 4.64 -17.87
CA ALA A 202 21.60 4.74 -17.34
C ALA A 202 21.98 3.49 -16.53
N SER A 203 21.05 2.94 -15.73
CA SER A 203 21.26 1.65 -15.05
C SER A 203 21.52 0.51 -16.03
N ILE A 204 20.82 0.45 -17.16
CA ILE A 204 21.01 -0.60 -18.18
C ILE A 204 22.37 -0.44 -18.87
N ARG A 205 22.74 0.79 -19.25
CA ARG A 205 24.07 1.10 -19.83
C ARG A 205 25.19 0.69 -18.87
N ALA A 206 25.01 1.00 -17.59
CA ALA A 206 25.95 0.68 -16.52
C ALA A 206 26.13 -0.84 -16.32
N ASP A 207 25.03 -1.59 -16.28
CA ASP A 207 25.06 -3.04 -16.07
C ASP A 207 25.66 -3.82 -17.24
N LEU A 208 25.31 -3.44 -18.47
CA LEU A 208 25.60 -4.23 -19.67
C LEU A 208 26.73 -3.64 -20.53
N LEU A 209 27.26 -2.47 -20.17
CA LEU A 209 28.32 -1.76 -20.92
C LEU A 209 27.96 -1.57 -22.39
N VAL A 210 26.74 -1.09 -22.64
CA VAL A 210 26.21 -0.78 -23.98
C VAL A 210 25.77 0.67 -24.09
N TYR A 211 25.75 1.19 -25.31
CA TYR A 211 25.12 2.46 -25.62
C TYR A 211 23.62 2.23 -25.80
N VAL A 212 22.80 3.05 -25.14
CA VAL A 212 21.34 3.05 -25.32
C VAL A 212 20.89 4.50 -25.44
N TYR A 213 20.22 4.87 -26.52
CA TYR A 213 19.71 6.24 -26.70
C TYR A 213 18.38 6.23 -27.44
N TYR A 214 17.53 7.22 -27.14
CA TYR A 214 16.26 7.38 -27.82
C TYR A 214 16.44 8.27 -29.06
N ASP A 215 15.84 7.87 -30.18
CA ASP A 215 15.77 8.69 -31.38
C ASP A 215 14.31 9.10 -31.64
N GLU A 216 14.04 10.39 -31.47
CA GLU A 216 12.71 10.99 -31.65
C GLU A 216 12.18 10.81 -33.08
N LYS A 217 13.07 10.80 -34.09
CA LYS A 217 12.65 10.71 -35.50
C LYS A 217 12.10 9.33 -35.86
N SER A 218 12.70 8.28 -35.31
CA SER A 218 12.28 6.89 -35.53
C SER A 218 11.37 6.35 -34.43
N ALA A 219 11.09 7.16 -33.40
CA ALA A 219 10.35 6.79 -32.19
C ALA A 219 10.83 5.45 -31.61
N ALA A 220 12.16 5.27 -31.59
CA ALA A 220 12.78 4.00 -31.24
C ALA A 220 13.98 4.19 -30.32
N PHE A 221 14.24 3.18 -29.49
CA PHE A 221 15.49 3.07 -28.76
C PHE A 221 16.53 2.36 -29.62
N HIS A 222 17.68 3.01 -29.77
CA HIS A 222 18.86 2.49 -30.43
C HIS A 222 19.80 1.94 -29.38
N ILE A 223 20.27 0.72 -29.60
CA ILE A 223 21.13 -0.01 -28.68
C ILE A 223 22.33 -0.51 -29.46
N ALA A 224 23.53 -0.18 -29.01
CA ALA A 224 24.76 -0.46 -29.73
C ALA A 224 25.85 -0.94 -28.76
N GLY A 225 26.64 -1.93 -29.19
CA GLY A 225 27.74 -2.46 -28.39
C GLY A 225 28.65 -3.40 -29.17
N ASP A 226 29.78 -3.76 -28.55
CA ASP A 226 30.80 -4.60 -29.17
C ASP A 226 30.46 -6.10 -29.12
N GLU A 227 29.55 -6.50 -28.24
CA GLU A 227 29.12 -7.89 -28.03
C GLU A 227 27.62 -8.08 -28.25
N GLU A 228 27.22 -9.20 -28.85
CA GLU A 228 25.82 -9.49 -29.19
C GLU A 228 24.93 -9.72 -27.96
N TYR A 229 25.41 -10.51 -26.99
CA TYR A 229 24.62 -10.90 -25.82
C TYR A 229 24.21 -9.71 -24.93
N PRO A 230 25.11 -8.76 -24.59
CA PRO A 230 24.74 -7.54 -23.87
C PRO A 230 23.76 -6.66 -24.65
N VAL A 231 23.92 -6.53 -25.97
CA VAL A 231 23.01 -5.74 -26.82
C VAL A 231 21.61 -6.36 -26.84
N ARG A 232 21.50 -7.68 -27.00
CA ARG A 232 20.20 -8.39 -26.96
C ARG A 232 19.52 -8.25 -25.60
N THR A 233 20.29 -8.46 -24.52
CA THR A 233 19.77 -8.33 -23.15
C THR A 233 19.32 -6.90 -22.85
N ALA A 234 20.05 -5.89 -23.33
CA ALA A 234 19.65 -4.50 -23.19
C ALA A 234 18.35 -4.20 -23.95
N ALA A 235 18.18 -4.76 -25.17
CA ALA A 235 16.95 -4.62 -25.95
C ALA A 235 15.74 -5.22 -25.24
N GLU A 236 15.88 -6.41 -24.65
CA GLU A 236 14.84 -7.03 -23.84
C GLU A 236 14.49 -6.17 -22.61
N ARG A 237 15.49 -5.62 -21.91
CA ARG A 237 15.25 -4.74 -20.76
C ARG A 237 14.54 -3.44 -21.12
N VAL A 238 14.92 -2.81 -22.23
CA VAL A 238 14.25 -1.59 -22.73
C VAL A 238 12.79 -1.90 -23.12
N ARG A 239 12.55 -3.03 -23.79
CA ARG A 239 11.18 -3.50 -24.07
C ARG A 239 10.36 -3.69 -22.80
N ASN A 240 10.95 -4.29 -21.76
CA ASN A 240 10.27 -4.48 -20.48
C ASN A 240 9.99 -3.16 -19.75
N LEU A 241 10.88 -2.16 -19.85
CA LEU A 241 10.61 -0.81 -19.33
C LEU A 241 9.40 -0.18 -20.01
N TYR A 242 9.28 -0.32 -21.34
CA TYR A 242 8.10 0.12 -22.07
C TYR A 242 6.84 -0.60 -21.57
N LEU A 243 6.85 -1.93 -21.50
CA LEU A 243 5.71 -2.72 -21.04
C LEU A 243 5.29 -2.35 -19.62
N ARG A 244 6.25 -2.11 -18.72
CA ARG A 244 5.99 -1.65 -17.35
C ARG A 244 5.37 -0.25 -17.30
N ALA A 245 5.74 0.64 -18.22
CA ALA A 245 5.16 1.98 -18.30
C ALA A 245 3.76 1.98 -18.94
N ALA A 246 3.53 1.06 -19.89
CA ALA A 246 2.30 0.92 -20.67
C ALA A 246 1.19 0.19 -19.91
N ARG A 247 1.55 -0.88 -19.18
CA ARG A 247 0.58 -1.76 -18.52
C ARG A 247 0.18 -1.20 -17.16
N GLN A 248 -1.12 -1.20 -16.90
CA GLN A 248 -1.64 -1.05 -15.54
C GLN A 248 -1.76 -2.44 -14.89
N PRO A 249 -1.59 -2.56 -13.57
CA PRO A 249 -1.85 -3.81 -12.86
C PRO A 249 -3.29 -4.25 -13.09
N TYR A 250 -3.47 -5.49 -13.52
CA TYR A 250 -4.79 -6.06 -13.77
C TYR A 250 -5.45 -6.36 -12.43
N ARG A 251 -6.62 -5.76 -12.16
CA ARG A 251 -7.37 -5.96 -10.93
C ARG A 251 -8.61 -6.81 -11.19
N ALA A 252 -8.78 -7.86 -10.38
CA ALA A 252 -9.95 -8.72 -10.45
C ALA A 252 -10.52 -8.99 -9.05
N THR A 253 -11.84 -8.86 -8.92
CA THR A 253 -12.58 -9.30 -7.73
C THR A 253 -13.63 -10.30 -8.17
N LEU A 254 -13.47 -11.56 -7.75
CA LEU A 254 -14.38 -12.65 -8.05
C LEU A 254 -15.13 -13.03 -6.78
N ARG A 255 -16.46 -13.06 -6.87
CA ARG A 255 -17.34 -13.57 -5.81
C ARG A 255 -18.00 -14.83 -6.35
N LEU A 256 -17.64 -15.96 -5.78
CA LEU A 256 -17.98 -17.28 -6.28
C LEU A 256 -18.69 -18.10 -5.20
N ILE A 257 -19.48 -19.06 -5.65
CA ILE A 257 -20.16 -20.05 -4.80
C ILE A 257 -19.62 -21.41 -5.19
N LYS A 258 -19.30 -22.24 -4.20
CA LYS A 258 -18.97 -23.65 -4.40
C LYS A 258 -20.22 -24.37 -4.90
N GLN A 259 -20.06 -25.30 -5.85
CA GLN A 259 -21.16 -26.12 -6.32
C GLN A 259 -21.85 -26.82 -5.14
N PRO A 260 -23.15 -26.57 -4.90
CA PRO A 260 -23.86 -27.20 -3.80
C PRO A 260 -24.11 -28.68 -4.12
N SER A 261 -24.17 -29.54 -3.10
CA SER A 261 -24.50 -30.96 -3.28
C SER A 261 -25.96 -31.20 -3.65
N LYS A 262 -26.84 -30.24 -3.31
CA LYS A 262 -28.30 -30.31 -3.51
C LYS A 262 -28.84 -28.96 -4.00
N SER A 263 -30.09 -28.92 -4.47
CA SER A 263 -30.74 -27.65 -4.79
C SER A 263 -31.13 -26.92 -3.50
N LEU A 264 -30.63 -25.69 -3.33
CA LEU A 264 -30.75 -24.90 -2.11
C LEU A 264 -31.51 -23.60 -2.34
N LYS A 265 -32.28 -23.18 -1.33
CA LYS A 265 -32.71 -21.79 -1.16
C LYS A 265 -31.98 -21.19 0.02
N VAL A 266 -31.56 -19.95 -0.15
CA VAL A 266 -30.77 -19.18 0.80
C VAL A 266 -31.63 -18.05 1.35
N GLN A 267 -31.63 -17.88 2.67
CA GLN A 267 -32.16 -16.68 3.32
C GLN A 267 -31.00 -15.90 3.92
N PHE A 268 -31.12 -14.58 3.88
CA PHE A 268 -30.24 -13.69 4.61
C PHE A 268 -30.85 -13.50 6.03
N SER A 269 -30.25 -14.08 7.10
CA SER A 269 -30.45 -13.68 8.54
C SER A 269 -29.38 -12.76 9.21
N GLU A 270 -29.73 -11.69 9.93
CA GLU A 270 -28.76 -10.74 10.53
C GLU A 270 -27.72 -11.41 11.45
N LEU A 271 -26.53 -10.82 11.57
CA LEU A 271 -25.46 -11.34 12.40
C LEU A 271 -25.83 -11.18 13.87
N PRO A 272 -25.49 -12.16 14.70
CA PRO A 272 -25.58 -12.03 16.15
C PRO A 272 -24.84 -10.78 16.65
N SER A 273 -25.39 -10.16 17.70
CA SER A 273 -24.83 -8.93 18.31
C SER A 273 -23.40 -9.13 18.82
N ASN A 274 -23.02 -10.37 19.13
CA ASN A 274 -21.70 -10.79 19.56
C ASN A 274 -20.82 -11.28 18.39
N ALA A 275 -21.12 -11.00 17.12
CA ALA A 275 -20.20 -11.27 16.01
C ALA A 275 -19.22 -10.10 15.80
N LEU A 276 -17.95 -10.37 15.47
CA LEU A 276 -16.98 -9.30 15.18
C LEU A 276 -17.30 -8.71 13.81
N ARG A 277 -17.44 -7.38 13.77
CA ARG A 277 -17.58 -6.65 12.52
C ARG A 277 -16.22 -6.57 11.85
N TYR A 278 -16.17 -6.89 10.56
CA TYR A 278 -14.93 -7.11 9.81
C TYR A 278 -14.22 -5.81 9.41
N GLU A 279 -14.97 -4.71 9.24
CA GLU A 279 -14.42 -3.39 8.93
C GLU A 279 -14.76 -2.38 10.01
N TYR A 280 -13.72 -1.78 10.60
CA TYR A 280 -13.84 -0.46 11.24
C TYR A 280 -13.94 0.56 10.11
N LEU A 281 -15.16 0.87 9.68
CA LEU A 281 -15.41 2.02 8.82
C LEU A 281 -15.38 3.27 9.69
N HIS A 282 -14.40 4.12 9.44
CA HIS A 282 -14.38 5.47 10.01
C HIS A 282 -15.23 6.42 9.16
N GLY A 283 -16.12 7.12 9.84
CA GLY A 283 -17.02 8.09 9.25
C GLY A 283 -16.30 9.38 8.84
N ASP A 284 -16.14 9.57 7.53
CA ASP A 284 -16.14 10.89 6.90
C ASP A 284 -17.36 11.08 5.97
N ASP A 285 -18.23 10.06 5.85
CA ASP A 285 -19.50 10.19 5.14
C ASP A 285 -20.51 10.91 6.04
N HIS A 286 -20.42 12.24 6.11
CA HIS A 286 -21.40 13.13 6.73
C HIS A 286 -22.75 13.20 5.99
N SER A 287 -23.21 12.09 5.41
CA SER A 287 -24.62 11.95 5.02
C SER A 287 -25.20 10.68 5.63
N THR A 288 -26.14 10.89 6.55
CA THR A 288 -27.06 9.92 7.17
C THR A 288 -26.51 9.02 8.29
N SER A 289 -26.51 9.60 9.50
CA SER A 289 -27.43 9.21 10.57
C SER A 289 -27.74 7.70 10.73
N ILE A 290 -27.25 7.11 11.83
CA ILE A 290 -27.98 6.14 12.67
C ILE A 290 -28.29 4.73 12.09
N HIS A 291 -28.02 4.42 10.81
CA HIS A 291 -28.35 3.07 10.27
C HIS A 291 -27.28 2.41 9.36
N ARG A 292 -25.99 2.69 9.53
CA ARG A 292 -24.94 2.00 8.77
C ARG A 292 -24.32 0.84 9.55
N PHE A 293 -25.16 -0.14 9.86
CA PHE A 293 -24.70 -1.47 10.22
C PHE A 293 -24.78 -2.31 8.95
N TYR A 294 -23.67 -2.89 8.50
CA TYR A 294 -23.79 -4.08 7.69
C TYR A 294 -24.37 -5.13 8.63
N GLU A 295 -25.68 -5.29 8.60
CA GLU A 295 -26.35 -6.55 8.89
C GLU A 295 -25.53 -7.59 8.11
N CYS A 296 -24.51 -8.24 8.70
CA CYS A 296 -23.90 -9.35 7.99
C CYS A 296 -24.85 -10.52 8.14
N TYR A 297 -24.90 -11.36 7.14
CA TYR A 297 -25.92 -12.36 7.04
C TYR A 297 -25.26 -13.72 7.10
N GLU A 298 -25.59 -14.55 8.10
CA GLU A 298 -25.24 -15.97 7.96
C GLU A 298 -26.08 -16.52 6.81
N LEU A 299 -25.42 -17.28 5.96
CA LEU A 299 -26.07 -18.11 4.97
C LEU A 299 -26.62 -19.35 5.72
N MET A 300 -27.62 -19.13 6.58
CA MET A 300 -28.14 -20.18 7.46
C MET A 300 -28.95 -21.20 6.65
N ALA A 301 -28.58 -22.46 6.88
CA ALA A 301 -29.29 -23.70 6.62
C ALA A 301 -29.88 -23.86 5.20
N PRO A 302 -29.21 -24.60 4.29
CA PRO A 302 -29.88 -25.18 3.15
C PRO A 302 -31.18 -25.89 3.56
N ARG A 303 -32.34 -25.29 3.27
CA ARG A 303 -33.58 -26.07 3.16
C ARG A 303 -33.57 -26.69 1.77
N LEU A 304 -33.64 -28.02 1.74
CA LEU A 304 -33.99 -28.77 0.54
C LEU A 304 -35.24 -28.12 -0.07
N ILE A 305 -35.20 -27.82 -1.37
CA ILE A 305 -36.42 -27.52 -2.11
C ILE A 305 -37.19 -28.84 -2.22
N THR A 306 -38.03 -29.16 -1.23
CA THR A 306 -39.00 -30.25 -1.35
C THR A 306 -40.27 -29.83 -2.08
N ASP A 307 -40.50 -28.54 -2.27
CA ASP A 307 -41.79 -28.05 -2.78
C ASP A 307 -41.67 -27.36 -4.12
N TYR A 308 -41.93 -28.14 -5.16
CA TYR A 308 -42.53 -27.64 -6.39
C TYR A 308 -44.07 -27.80 -6.41
N ASN A 309 -44.72 -28.36 -5.37
CA ASN A 309 -46.14 -28.70 -5.41
C ASN A 309 -46.89 -28.61 -4.06
N GLN A 310 -46.64 -27.63 -3.19
CA GLN A 310 -47.41 -27.48 -1.94
C GLN A 310 -48.61 -26.53 -1.99
N ASP A 311 -48.91 -25.93 -3.15
CA ASP A 311 -50.15 -25.14 -3.32
C ASP A 311 -51.36 -25.97 -3.78
N GLN A 312 -51.28 -27.31 -3.83
CA GLN A 312 -52.44 -28.14 -4.24
C GLN A 312 -52.83 -29.34 -3.38
N ASN A 313 -52.12 -29.72 -2.31
CA ASN A 313 -52.58 -30.81 -1.46
C ASN A 313 -52.56 -30.42 0.02
N LEU A 314 -53.62 -29.73 0.44
CA LEU A 314 -54.07 -29.78 1.83
C LEU A 314 -54.62 -31.19 2.07
N ILE A 315 -54.12 -31.85 3.12
CA ILE A 315 -54.40 -33.23 3.57
C ILE A 315 -53.31 -34.23 3.13
N ASP A 316 -52.26 -34.35 3.93
CA ASP A 316 -51.90 -35.65 4.52
C ASP A 316 -51.00 -35.43 5.76
N PHE A 317 -51.50 -35.87 6.91
CA PHE A 317 -50.72 -36.02 8.14
C PHE A 317 -50.10 -37.42 8.09
N ASP A 318 -48.80 -37.53 7.75
CA ASP A 318 -48.05 -38.75 8.04
C ASP A 318 -46.56 -38.43 8.30
N GLU A 319 -46.15 -38.55 9.56
CA GLU A 319 -44.82 -38.22 10.09
C GLU A 319 -43.75 -39.31 9.81
N THR A 320 -43.92 -40.19 8.81
CA THR A 320 -42.96 -41.28 8.57
C THR A 320 -42.66 -41.55 7.09
N ARG A 321 -42.02 -40.58 6.41
CA ARG A 321 -41.35 -40.84 5.13
C ARG A 321 -39.99 -40.15 5.02
N ASP A 322 -38.96 -40.84 5.49
CA ASP A 322 -37.61 -40.73 4.92
C ASP A 322 -37.65 -41.21 3.46
N MET A 323 -37.97 -40.29 2.54
CA MET A 323 -37.86 -40.54 1.10
C MET A 323 -36.51 -39.99 0.59
N PRO A 324 -35.68 -40.80 -0.07
CA PRO A 324 -34.41 -40.35 -0.63
C PRO A 324 -34.67 -39.60 -1.94
N PHE A 325 -35.09 -38.34 -1.86
CA PHE A 325 -35.21 -37.47 -3.02
C PHE A 325 -33.83 -36.90 -3.39
N SER A 326 -33.03 -37.71 -4.10
CA SER A 326 -31.88 -37.26 -4.89
C SER A 326 -32.38 -36.83 -6.27
N SER A 327 -33.09 -35.71 -6.37
CA SER A 327 -33.27 -35.05 -7.67
C SER A 327 -31.90 -34.55 -8.14
N PRO A 328 -31.46 -34.84 -9.38
CA PRO A 328 -30.19 -34.34 -9.88
C PRO A 328 -30.17 -32.81 -9.83
N LEU A 329 -29.01 -32.22 -9.52
CA LEU A 329 -28.82 -30.77 -9.56
C LEU A 329 -29.26 -30.22 -10.94
N PRO A 330 -29.91 -29.05 -11.01
CA PRO A 330 -30.14 -28.36 -12.27
C PRO A 330 -28.84 -28.25 -13.08
N GLU A 331 -28.93 -28.37 -14.41
CA GLU A 331 -27.75 -28.35 -15.31
C GLU A 331 -26.88 -27.10 -15.10
N ALA A 332 -27.52 -25.95 -14.86
CA ALA A 332 -26.85 -24.69 -14.54
C ALA A 332 -25.99 -24.73 -13.27
N LEU A 333 -26.30 -25.62 -12.31
CA LEU A 333 -25.53 -25.79 -11.08
C LEU A 333 -24.43 -26.85 -11.21
N GLN A 334 -24.52 -27.77 -12.18
CA GLN A 334 -23.56 -28.88 -12.34
C GLN A 334 -22.19 -28.46 -12.90
N SER A 335 -22.10 -27.28 -13.52
CA SER A 335 -20.88 -26.76 -14.12
C SER A 335 -20.18 -25.68 -13.29
N ILE A 336 -20.71 -25.35 -12.10
CA ILE A 336 -20.23 -24.22 -11.29
C ILE A 336 -18.75 -24.36 -10.95
N ASP A 337 -18.33 -25.51 -10.44
CA ASP A 337 -16.95 -25.69 -10.02
C ASP A 337 -15.96 -25.57 -11.20
N LYS A 338 -16.34 -26.08 -12.37
CA LYS A 338 -15.54 -25.95 -13.60
C LYS A 338 -15.45 -24.48 -14.04
N THR A 339 -16.57 -23.77 -14.07
CA THR A 339 -16.60 -22.34 -14.41
C THR A 339 -15.81 -21.50 -13.41
N ASN A 340 -15.87 -21.85 -12.12
CA ASN A 340 -15.08 -21.20 -11.08
C ASN A 340 -13.58 -21.42 -11.30
N GLU A 341 -13.16 -22.64 -11.61
CA GLU A 341 -11.77 -22.98 -11.94
C GLU A 341 -11.24 -22.13 -13.10
N GLU A 342 -12.00 -22.03 -14.20
CA GLU A 342 -11.64 -21.24 -15.38
C GLU A 342 -11.49 -19.75 -15.03
N LYS A 343 -12.47 -19.17 -14.33
CA LYS A 343 -12.45 -17.75 -13.92
C LYS A 343 -11.27 -17.42 -13.01
N ILE A 344 -10.98 -18.30 -12.05
CA ILE A 344 -9.84 -18.11 -11.12
C ILE A 344 -8.52 -18.21 -11.88
N THR A 345 -8.41 -19.18 -12.80
CA THR A 345 -7.21 -19.37 -13.62
C THR A 345 -6.93 -18.12 -14.46
N GLU A 346 -7.92 -17.63 -15.20
CA GLU A 346 -7.79 -16.42 -16.01
C GLU A 346 -7.41 -15.19 -15.17
N ALA A 347 -8.08 -14.99 -14.03
CA ALA A 347 -7.80 -13.86 -13.16
C ALA A 347 -6.38 -13.89 -12.58
N LEU A 348 -5.89 -15.07 -12.20
CA LEU A 348 -4.52 -15.23 -11.68
C LEU A 348 -3.48 -15.12 -12.79
N GLU A 349 -3.71 -15.68 -13.99
CA GLU A 349 -2.79 -15.54 -15.12
C GLU A 349 -2.59 -14.07 -15.49
N LEU A 350 -3.69 -13.33 -15.68
CA LEU A 350 -3.65 -11.91 -16.00
C LEU A 350 -3.06 -11.08 -14.85
N GLY A 351 -3.44 -11.40 -13.60
CA GLY A 351 -2.90 -10.75 -12.41
C GLY A 351 -1.38 -10.90 -12.32
N LEU A 352 -0.87 -12.13 -12.31
CA LEU A 352 0.56 -12.44 -12.20
C LEU A 352 1.36 -11.83 -13.36
N GLU A 353 0.89 -11.96 -14.60
CA GLU A 353 1.59 -11.40 -15.76
C GLU A 353 1.61 -9.86 -15.74
N SER A 354 0.57 -9.22 -15.21
CA SER A 354 0.52 -7.75 -15.10
C SER A 354 1.53 -7.17 -14.10
N VAL A 355 1.91 -7.94 -13.08
CA VAL A 355 2.88 -7.49 -12.05
C VAL A 355 4.27 -8.07 -12.21
N ARG A 356 4.46 -9.02 -13.14
CA ARG A 356 5.71 -9.75 -13.36
C ARG A 356 6.94 -8.86 -13.54
N LEU A 357 6.81 -7.74 -14.24
CA LEU A 357 7.90 -6.79 -14.53
C LEU A 357 8.14 -5.76 -13.42
N ASN A 358 7.37 -5.81 -12.33
CA ASN A 358 7.54 -4.88 -11.22
C ASN A 358 8.46 -5.45 -10.15
N ASP A 359 9.29 -4.58 -9.60
CA ASP A 359 10.16 -4.81 -8.43
C ASP A 359 9.38 -4.76 -7.11
N TRP A 360 8.14 -5.26 -7.14
CA TRP A 360 7.23 -5.24 -5.99
C TRP A 360 7.37 -6.51 -5.17
N GLU A 361 7.02 -6.39 -3.89
CA GLU A 361 6.90 -7.52 -3.00
C GLU A 361 5.51 -8.15 -3.20
N LEU A 362 5.48 -9.36 -3.76
CA LEU A 362 4.25 -10.08 -4.08
C LEU A 362 3.95 -11.12 -3.01
N GLN A 363 2.67 -11.29 -2.68
CA GLN A 363 2.21 -12.32 -1.76
C GLN A 363 0.93 -12.96 -2.29
N MET A 364 0.89 -14.30 -2.33
CA MET A 364 -0.32 -15.05 -2.58
C MET A 364 -0.67 -15.91 -1.35
N LYS A 365 -1.91 -15.83 -0.89
CA LYS A 365 -2.38 -16.59 0.27
C LYS A 365 -3.87 -16.89 0.19
N VAL A 366 -4.25 -18.00 0.80
CA VAL A 366 -5.64 -18.37 1.08
C VAL A 366 -5.96 -17.97 2.51
N ARG A 367 -7.09 -17.31 2.75
CA ARG A 367 -7.58 -17.01 4.11
C ARG A 367 -8.90 -17.73 4.33
N PHE A 368 -9.18 -18.05 5.58
CA PHE A 368 -10.37 -18.79 5.98
C PHE A 368 -11.14 -17.99 7.00
N GLY A 369 -12.46 -18.06 6.93
CA GLY A 369 -13.34 -17.28 7.77
C GLY A 369 -14.79 -17.38 7.33
N GLN A 370 -15.55 -16.30 7.49
CA GLN A 370 -16.97 -16.28 7.16
C GLN A 370 -17.25 -15.21 6.13
N THR A 371 -18.11 -15.50 5.15
CA THR A 371 -18.53 -14.47 4.18
C THR A 371 -19.58 -13.59 4.83
N HIS A 372 -19.32 -12.29 4.87
CA HIS A 372 -20.25 -11.26 5.28
C HIS A 372 -20.80 -10.54 4.05
N LEU A 373 -22.10 -10.27 4.06
CA LEU A 373 -22.76 -9.44 3.05
C LEU A 373 -22.76 -7.99 3.53
N ILE A 374 -22.43 -7.08 2.61
CA ILE A 374 -22.28 -5.64 2.82
C ILE A 374 -23.46 -4.95 2.14
N ASP A 375 -23.58 -5.10 0.82
CA ASP A 375 -24.69 -4.58 0.03
C ASP A 375 -25.37 -5.76 -0.69
N TYR A 376 -26.66 -5.97 -0.46
CA TYR A 376 -27.39 -7.10 -1.04
C TYR A 376 -28.91 -6.81 -1.12
N PRO A 377 -29.65 -7.47 -2.02
CA PRO A 377 -31.10 -7.27 -2.12
C PRO A 377 -31.81 -7.87 -0.91
N LYS A 378 -32.52 -7.03 -0.13
CA LYS A 378 -33.43 -7.45 0.95
C LYS A 378 -34.64 -8.18 0.33
N LYS A 379 -34.55 -9.50 0.13
CA LYS A 379 -35.62 -10.37 -0.37
C LYS A 379 -35.79 -11.59 0.53
N ASP A 380 -37.04 -12.04 0.64
CA ASP A 380 -37.42 -13.30 1.27
C ASP A 380 -37.06 -14.47 0.32
N TRP A 381 -35.99 -15.18 0.65
CA TRP A 381 -35.47 -16.38 -0.02
C TRP A 381 -34.98 -16.23 -1.48
N VAL A 382 -33.74 -16.66 -1.74
CA VAL A 382 -33.08 -16.60 -3.05
C VAL A 382 -32.55 -17.98 -3.42
N THR A 383 -32.82 -18.46 -4.64
CA THR A 383 -32.22 -19.72 -5.13
C THR A 383 -30.75 -19.51 -5.51
N VAL A 384 -29.96 -20.59 -5.55
CA VAL A 384 -28.54 -20.49 -5.91
C VAL A 384 -28.35 -19.90 -7.31
N GLU A 385 -29.18 -20.26 -8.28
CA GLU A 385 -29.14 -19.74 -9.65
C GLU A 385 -29.27 -18.21 -9.67
N LYS A 386 -30.26 -17.71 -8.94
CA LYS A 386 -30.51 -16.27 -8.82
C LYS A 386 -29.42 -15.56 -8.04
N LEU A 387 -28.81 -16.23 -7.06
CA LEU A 387 -27.66 -15.69 -6.34
C LEU A 387 -26.45 -15.54 -7.26
N MET A 388 -26.21 -16.50 -8.17
CA MET A 388 -25.14 -16.40 -9.17
C MET A 388 -25.31 -15.22 -10.14
N GLU A 389 -26.54 -14.78 -10.41
CA GLU A 389 -26.81 -13.56 -11.17
C GLU A 389 -26.49 -12.30 -10.36
N TYR A 390 -26.62 -12.35 -9.03
CA TYR A 390 -26.32 -11.22 -8.15
C TYR A 390 -24.84 -11.04 -7.84
N LEU A 391 -24.06 -12.11 -7.68
CA LEU A 391 -22.63 -12.03 -7.30
C LEU A 391 -21.78 -11.09 -8.19
N PRO A 392 -21.94 -11.08 -9.53
CA PRO A 392 -21.17 -10.21 -10.42
C PRO A 392 -21.67 -8.75 -10.39
N HIS A 393 -22.87 -8.50 -9.84
CA HIS A 393 -23.47 -7.18 -9.88
C HIS A 393 -22.66 -6.18 -9.03
N PRO A 394 -22.33 -4.97 -9.53
CA PRO A 394 -21.48 -4.02 -8.79
C PRO A 394 -22.04 -3.58 -7.44
N ARG A 395 -23.37 -3.57 -7.30
CA ARG A 395 -24.08 -3.27 -6.04
C ARG A 395 -24.13 -4.45 -5.07
N PHE A 396 -23.82 -5.67 -5.50
CA PHE A 396 -23.67 -6.78 -4.57
C PHE A 396 -22.26 -6.70 -3.98
N ARG A 397 -22.14 -6.55 -2.67
CA ARG A 397 -20.85 -6.54 -1.99
C ARG A 397 -20.84 -7.60 -0.91
N SER A 398 -19.83 -8.47 -0.96
CA SER A 398 -19.54 -9.46 0.05
C SER A 398 -18.04 -9.50 0.32
N GLU A 399 -17.67 -9.78 1.56
CA GLU A 399 -16.28 -9.89 1.99
C GLU A 399 -16.08 -11.03 2.98
N LEU A 400 -14.91 -11.67 2.91
CA LEU A 400 -14.53 -12.68 3.89
C LEU A 400 -14.00 -12.00 5.16
N ALA A 401 -14.69 -12.22 6.28
CA ALA A 401 -14.20 -11.98 7.62
C ALA A 401 -13.32 -13.15 8.10
N PRO A 402 -11.97 -13.04 8.11
CA PRO A 402 -11.06 -14.15 8.38
C PRO A 402 -10.96 -14.49 9.87
N CYS A 403 -11.91 -14.04 10.69
CA CYS A 403 -11.92 -14.28 12.13
C CYS A 403 -12.45 -15.68 12.41
N ILE A 404 -11.62 -16.51 13.05
CA ILE A 404 -11.99 -17.86 13.47
C ILE A 404 -12.25 -17.95 14.98
N ALA A 405 -11.69 -17.04 15.78
CA ALA A 405 -11.87 -17.01 17.24
C ALA A 405 -11.56 -15.62 17.83
N ARG A 406 -12.04 -15.35 19.05
CA ARG A 406 -11.78 -14.13 19.83
C ARG A 406 -10.79 -14.37 20.96
N THR A 407 -10.85 -15.54 21.56
CA THR A 407 -10.04 -15.91 22.72
C THR A 407 -9.09 -17.05 22.37
N TYR A 408 -8.02 -17.18 23.17
CA TYR A 408 -7.09 -18.28 23.01
C TYR A 408 -7.76 -19.64 23.20
N ASP A 409 -8.68 -19.76 24.15
CA ASP A 409 -9.37 -21.02 24.47
C ASP A 409 -10.18 -21.56 23.29
N GLN A 410 -10.80 -20.68 22.50
CA GLN A 410 -11.55 -21.04 21.30
C GLN A 410 -10.67 -21.61 20.18
N VAL A 411 -9.41 -21.14 20.07
CA VAL A 411 -8.46 -21.59 19.03
C VAL A 411 -7.47 -22.65 19.55
N LYS A 412 -7.46 -22.92 20.85
CA LYS A 412 -6.56 -23.89 21.48
C LYS A 412 -6.60 -25.28 20.82
N PRO A 413 -7.76 -25.86 20.46
CA PRO A 413 -7.78 -27.18 19.81
C PRO A 413 -7.10 -27.18 18.43
N LEU A 414 -7.13 -26.05 17.71
CA LEU A 414 -6.39 -25.89 16.45
C LEU A 414 -4.88 -25.86 16.69
N PHE A 415 -4.41 -25.16 17.72
CA PHE A 415 -2.99 -25.18 18.09
C PHE A 415 -2.52 -26.59 18.47
N GLU A 416 -3.32 -27.34 19.24
CA GLU A 416 -3.03 -28.73 19.59
C GLU A 416 -2.96 -29.62 18.35
N TYR A 417 -3.92 -29.48 17.43
CA TYR A 417 -3.91 -30.21 16.16
C TYR A 417 -2.66 -29.88 15.33
N LEU A 418 -2.33 -28.60 15.14
CA LEU A 418 -1.18 -28.18 14.33
C LEU A 418 0.15 -28.62 14.94
N ASN A 419 0.31 -28.51 16.26
CA ASN A 419 1.52 -28.96 16.95
C ASN A 419 1.74 -30.48 16.83
N ASN A 420 0.66 -31.27 16.71
CA ASN A 420 0.75 -32.73 16.58
C ASN A 420 0.93 -33.21 15.14
N ASN A 421 0.48 -32.43 14.14
CA ASN A 421 0.41 -32.87 12.73
C ASN A 421 1.29 -32.04 11.78
N CYS A 422 1.91 -30.96 12.25
CA CYS A 422 2.69 -30.03 11.43
C CYS A 422 4.04 -29.69 12.09
N LEU A 423 4.96 -29.13 11.32
CA LEU A 423 6.27 -28.67 11.80
C LEU A 423 6.24 -27.16 12.06
N LEU A 424 6.43 -26.74 13.31
CA LEU A 424 6.54 -25.31 13.63
C LEU A 424 7.84 -24.74 13.03
N PHE A 425 7.75 -23.61 12.33
CA PHE A 425 8.92 -22.92 11.79
C PHE A 425 9.81 -22.35 12.91
N ASN A 426 11.12 -22.30 12.66
CA ASN A 426 12.07 -21.66 13.56
C ASN A 426 11.77 -20.16 13.73
N ASN A 427 12.10 -19.59 14.90
CA ASN A 427 11.86 -18.18 15.24
C ASN A 427 10.38 -17.75 15.23
N MET A 428 9.46 -18.71 15.41
CA MET A 428 8.04 -18.44 15.62
C MET A 428 7.71 -18.35 17.12
N PRO A 429 6.73 -17.52 17.52
CA PRO A 429 6.01 -16.57 16.69
C PRO A 429 6.82 -15.30 16.41
N TYR A 430 6.60 -14.67 15.25
CA TYR A 430 7.10 -13.33 14.95
C TYR A 430 5.97 -12.28 15.01
N THR A 431 6.35 -11.01 15.12
CA THR A 431 5.41 -9.89 15.22
C THR A 431 5.50 -8.98 14.00
N GLN A 432 4.34 -8.67 13.42
CA GLN A 432 4.18 -7.71 12.34
C GLN A 432 3.19 -6.62 12.77
N TYR A 433 3.45 -5.38 12.39
CA TYR A 433 2.58 -4.24 12.66
C TYR A 433 2.00 -3.72 11.35
N ILE A 434 0.70 -3.45 11.34
CA ILE A 434 0.00 -2.80 10.22
C ILE A 434 -0.53 -1.48 10.72
N ILE A 435 -0.20 -0.41 10.02
CA ILE A 435 -0.50 0.96 10.42
C ILE A 435 -1.28 1.58 9.27
N GLU A 436 -2.57 1.81 9.49
CA GLU A 436 -3.43 2.55 8.57
C GLU A 436 -3.45 4.00 9.04
N ALA A 437 -3.13 4.93 8.14
CA ALA A 437 -2.88 6.32 8.47
C ALA A 437 -3.48 7.24 7.41
N ARG A 438 -3.77 8.48 7.80
CA ARG A 438 -4.04 9.58 6.87
C ARG A 438 -2.75 10.35 6.62
N GLN A 439 -2.46 10.62 5.36
CA GLN A 439 -1.27 11.33 4.95
C GLN A 439 -1.65 12.63 4.23
N LEU A 440 -0.88 13.69 4.45
CA LEU A 440 -0.93 14.88 3.61
C LEU A 440 -0.03 14.67 2.37
N PRO A 441 -0.46 15.09 1.17
CA PRO A 441 0.36 14.99 -0.03
C PRO A 441 1.74 15.61 0.22
N THR A 442 2.81 14.87 -0.11
CA THR A 442 4.17 15.38 0.03
C THR A 442 4.33 16.51 -0.97
N MET A 443 4.30 17.76 -0.51
CA MET A 443 4.56 18.91 -1.38
C MET A 443 5.92 18.68 -2.08
N PRO A 444 6.03 18.81 -3.42
CA PRO A 444 7.33 19.09 -4.00
C PRO A 444 7.88 20.33 -3.29
N GLN A 445 9.17 20.30 -2.94
CA GLN A 445 9.84 21.42 -2.29
C GLN A 445 9.39 22.73 -2.94
N GLN A 446 8.97 23.71 -2.13
CA GLN A 446 8.54 25.02 -2.62
C GLN A 446 9.52 25.49 -3.71
N PRO A 447 9.04 25.93 -4.88
CA PRO A 447 9.91 26.47 -5.90
C PRO A 447 10.72 27.62 -5.29
N PRO A 448 11.96 27.86 -5.77
CA PRO A 448 12.81 28.92 -5.25
C PRO A 448 12.06 30.26 -5.21
N PRO A 449 12.35 31.13 -4.21
CA PRO A 449 11.52 32.29 -3.84
C PRO A 449 11.35 33.37 -4.92
N ASN A 450 11.88 33.15 -6.14
CA ASN A 450 11.80 34.08 -7.25
C ASN A 450 10.74 33.73 -8.32
N SER A 451 9.92 32.68 -8.13
CA SER A 451 8.78 32.47 -9.03
C SER A 451 7.60 33.37 -8.62
N ARG A 452 7.39 34.46 -9.37
CA ARG A 452 6.23 35.36 -9.23
C ARG A 452 4.91 34.74 -9.74
N ILE A 453 4.78 33.42 -9.66
CA ILE A 453 3.54 32.73 -9.99
C ILE A 453 2.82 32.53 -8.67
N ARG A 454 1.86 33.41 -8.40
CA ARG A 454 0.96 33.31 -7.26
C ARG A 454 -0.03 32.19 -7.58
N GLU A 455 0.39 30.94 -7.41
CA GLU A 455 -0.54 29.83 -7.45
C GLU A 455 -1.58 30.00 -6.33
N PRO A 456 -2.85 29.63 -6.58
CA PRO A 456 -3.87 29.65 -5.54
C PRO A 456 -3.36 28.79 -4.37
N ARG A 457 -3.42 29.34 -3.15
CA ARG A 457 -3.21 28.54 -1.93
C ARG A 457 -4.09 27.29 -2.07
N PRO A 458 -3.54 26.07 -1.95
CA PRO A 458 -4.37 24.89 -2.03
C PRO A 458 -5.38 24.98 -0.88
N SER A 459 -6.67 25.09 -1.24
CA SER A 459 -7.78 24.73 -0.36
C SER A 459 -7.43 23.41 0.31
N ALA A 460 -7.54 23.34 1.64
CA ALA A 460 -7.28 22.18 2.50
C ALA A 460 -6.97 20.90 1.70
N MET A 461 -5.68 20.63 1.45
CA MET A 461 -5.29 19.46 0.65
C MET A 461 -5.91 18.22 1.28
N GLU A 462 -6.68 17.48 0.49
CA GLU A 462 -7.40 16.30 0.93
C GLU A 462 -6.39 15.26 1.44
N GLU A 463 -6.52 14.87 2.71
CA GLU A 463 -5.75 13.79 3.29
C GLU A 463 -6.15 12.48 2.60
N TRP A 464 -5.16 11.66 2.22
CA TRP A 464 -5.44 10.36 1.60
C TRP A 464 -5.04 9.22 2.55
N SER A 465 -5.80 8.14 2.49
CA SER A 465 -5.56 6.94 3.30
C SER A 465 -4.36 6.16 2.77
N THR A 466 -3.45 5.79 3.66
CA THR A 466 -2.29 4.96 3.35
C THR A 466 -2.15 3.82 4.36
N LYS A 467 -1.55 2.73 3.89
CA LYS A 467 -1.23 1.54 4.70
C LYS A 467 0.25 1.25 4.69
N MET A 468 0.81 1.08 5.87
CA MET A 468 2.19 0.67 6.11
C MET A 468 2.19 -0.68 6.83
N VAL A 469 3.05 -1.59 6.40
CA VAL A 469 3.31 -2.86 7.10
C VAL A 469 4.76 -2.87 7.55
N ALA A 470 4.99 -2.97 8.85
CA ALA A 470 6.31 -2.95 9.45
C ALA A 470 6.60 -4.27 10.17
N GLU A 471 7.73 -4.89 9.85
CA GLU A 471 8.24 -6.10 10.49
C GLU A 471 9.59 -5.80 11.13
N PHE A 472 9.77 -6.19 12.39
CA PHE A 472 11.01 -5.95 13.13
C PHE A 472 11.94 -7.16 12.96
N SER A 473 13.15 -6.93 12.44
CA SER A 473 14.20 -7.95 12.35
C SER A 473 15.28 -7.67 13.40
N GLU A 474 15.45 -8.61 14.33
CA GLU A 474 16.52 -8.54 15.35
C GLU A 474 17.93 -8.61 14.73
N HIS A 475 18.06 -9.00 13.46
CA HIS A 475 19.33 -9.31 12.81
C HIS A 475 19.94 -8.15 11.98
N GLY A 476 19.44 -6.92 12.08
CA GLY A 476 19.90 -5.77 11.30
C GLY A 476 20.86 -4.79 12.02
N LYS A 477 21.92 -4.32 11.35
CA LYS A 477 22.71 -3.15 11.77
C LYS A 477 21.84 -1.88 11.77
N PRO A 478 22.08 -0.88 12.67
CA PRO A 478 21.31 0.37 12.68
C PRO A 478 21.61 1.16 11.39
N PRO A 479 20.63 1.66 10.59
CA PRO A 479 19.21 1.98 10.85
C PRO A 479 18.20 0.98 10.27
N THR A 480 18.67 -0.14 9.71
CA THR A 480 17.91 -1.17 8.97
C THR A 480 17.30 -2.27 9.86
N ARG A 481 16.66 -1.91 10.98
CA ARG A 481 15.98 -2.90 11.85
C ARG A 481 14.54 -3.21 11.45
N TRP A 482 13.93 -2.31 10.67
CA TRP A 482 12.55 -2.46 10.20
C TRP A 482 12.52 -2.77 8.72
N ARG A 483 11.83 -3.86 8.37
CA ARG A 483 11.37 -4.07 6.99
C ARG A 483 10.01 -3.41 6.86
N VAL A 484 9.94 -2.33 6.08
CA VAL A 484 8.72 -1.54 5.90
C VAL A 484 8.22 -1.66 4.47
N LEU A 485 6.95 -2.03 4.35
CA LEU A 485 6.21 -2.09 3.10
C LEU A 485 5.15 -0.98 3.11
N VAL A 486 4.97 -0.35 1.95
CA VAL A 486 3.99 0.70 1.69
C VAL A 486 3.20 0.36 0.42
N GLU A 487 2.12 1.11 0.13
CA GLU A 487 1.27 0.88 -1.04
C GLU A 487 0.79 -0.58 -1.15
N CYS A 488 0.32 -1.15 -0.04
CA CYS A 488 -0.15 -2.53 0.00
C CYS A 488 -1.56 -2.63 -0.61
N HIS A 489 -1.69 -3.33 -1.74
CA HIS A 489 -2.95 -3.47 -2.45
C HIS A 489 -3.27 -4.93 -2.80
N ASP A 490 -4.57 -5.22 -2.87
CA ASP A 490 -5.10 -6.47 -3.40
C ASP A 490 -5.21 -6.36 -4.93
N LEU A 491 -4.56 -7.27 -5.65
CA LEU A 491 -4.58 -7.33 -7.11
C LEU A 491 -5.69 -8.26 -7.59
N VAL A 492 -5.68 -9.49 -7.09
CA VAL A 492 -6.71 -10.49 -7.35
C VAL A 492 -7.31 -10.90 -6.02
N ASN A 493 -8.62 -10.77 -5.87
CA ASN A 493 -9.38 -11.20 -4.71
C ASN A 493 -10.48 -12.16 -5.15
N VAL A 494 -10.33 -13.44 -4.83
CA VAL A 494 -11.33 -14.47 -5.12
C VAL A 494 -11.95 -14.90 -3.81
N SER A 495 -13.22 -14.61 -3.60
CA SER A 495 -13.98 -15.10 -2.45
C SER A 495 -14.82 -16.30 -2.88
N MET A 496 -14.64 -17.45 -2.22
CA MET A 496 -15.40 -18.67 -2.45
C MET A 496 -16.29 -18.95 -1.24
N THR A 497 -17.59 -18.86 -1.44
CA THR A 497 -18.58 -19.15 -0.40
C THR A 497 -19.08 -20.58 -0.53
N ASP A 498 -19.00 -21.35 0.54
CA ASP A 498 -19.66 -22.65 0.67
C ASP A 498 -21.00 -22.44 1.38
N LEU A 499 -22.11 -22.79 0.74
CA LEU A 499 -23.45 -22.61 1.32
C LEU A 499 -23.83 -23.76 2.26
N GLU A 500 -23.08 -24.85 2.23
CA GLU A 500 -23.32 -26.07 3.03
C GLU A 500 -22.36 -26.16 4.23
N ALA A 501 -21.33 -25.30 4.25
CA ALA A 501 -20.36 -25.19 5.33
C ALA A 501 -20.39 -23.80 5.97
N HIS A 502 -19.98 -23.71 7.24
CA HIS A 502 -19.96 -22.45 7.98
C HIS A 502 -18.70 -21.60 7.74
N TYR A 503 -17.67 -22.19 7.15
CA TYR A 503 -16.45 -21.47 6.78
C TYR A 503 -16.40 -21.34 5.26
N ALA A 504 -16.00 -20.16 4.82
CA ALA A 504 -15.65 -19.81 3.46
C ALA A 504 -14.14 -19.54 3.40
N TRP A 505 -13.63 -19.40 2.18
CA TRP A 505 -12.24 -19.03 1.97
C TRP A 505 -12.10 -17.98 0.89
N ASP A 506 -11.01 -17.22 0.94
CA ASP A 506 -10.61 -16.33 -0.14
C ASP A 506 -9.17 -16.56 -0.55
N LEU A 507 -8.88 -16.33 -1.83
CA LEU A 507 -7.53 -16.30 -2.38
C LEU A 507 -7.19 -14.85 -2.69
N LYS A 508 -6.06 -14.38 -2.14
CA LYS A 508 -5.55 -13.04 -2.39
C LYS A 508 -4.17 -13.07 -3.01
N LEU A 509 -4.04 -12.44 -4.18
CA LEU A 509 -2.76 -12.00 -4.74
C LEU A 509 -2.60 -10.52 -4.41
N GLN A 510 -1.57 -10.20 -3.64
CA GLN A 510 -1.29 -8.86 -3.12
C GLN A 510 0.07 -8.40 -3.61
N TYR A 511 0.23 -7.08 -3.76
CA TYR A 511 1.53 -6.47 -3.96
C TYR A 511 1.75 -5.34 -2.95
N ALA A 512 3.01 -5.09 -2.64
CA ALA A 512 3.44 -3.96 -1.85
C ALA A 512 4.78 -3.43 -2.36
N ARG A 513 5.10 -2.18 -2.04
CA ARG A 513 6.42 -1.59 -2.34
C ARG A 513 7.26 -1.56 -1.09
N ARG A 514 8.54 -1.93 -1.21
CA ARG A 514 9.50 -1.74 -0.13
C ARG A 514 9.82 -0.26 0.00
N LEU A 515 9.70 0.26 1.21
CA LEU A 515 10.05 1.63 1.51
C LEU A 515 11.58 1.82 1.34
N LYS A 516 11.99 2.72 0.45
CA LYS A 516 13.41 3.02 0.19
C LYS A 516 13.96 3.95 1.27
N SER A 517 15.10 3.61 1.87
CA SER A 517 15.71 4.35 2.98
C SER A 517 16.13 5.79 2.65
N GLU A 518 16.24 6.17 1.38
CA GLU A 518 16.80 7.47 0.95
C GLU A 518 15.74 8.54 0.63
N GLY A 519 14.45 8.27 0.84
CA GLY A 519 13.37 9.19 0.51
C GLY A 519 13.00 10.14 1.66
N ASN A 520 12.79 11.43 1.39
CA ASN A 520 12.21 12.36 2.37
C ASN A 520 10.66 12.29 2.35
N THR A 521 10.09 11.10 2.57
CA THR A 521 8.64 10.88 2.59
C THR A 521 8.10 10.87 4.02
N PRO A 522 6.81 11.19 4.23
CA PRO A 522 6.16 11.05 5.54
C PRO A 522 6.27 9.62 6.11
N HIS A 523 6.19 8.59 5.26
CA HIS A 523 6.43 7.20 5.65
C HIS A 523 7.84 6.97 6.18
N ASN A 524 8.86 7.51 5.52
CA ASN A 524 10.25 7.35 5.97
C ASN A 524 10.48 8.03 7.32
N LYS A 525 10.04 9.28 7.47
CA LYS A 525 10.12 10.00 8.74
C LYS A 525 9.39 9.25 9.85
N PHE A 526 8.21 8.69 9.58
CA PHE A 526 7.48 7.90 10.57
C PHE A 526 8.21 6.59 10.91
N ALA A 527 8.68 5.85 9.90
CA ALA A 527 9.42 4.59 10.07
C ALA A 527 10.71 4.75 10.89
N GLU A 528 11.43 5.87 10.74
CA GLU A 528 12.65 6.20 11.51
C GLU A 528 12.40 6.28 13.02
N HIS A 529 11.18 6.61 13.43
CA HIS A 529 10.78 6.74 14.83
C HIS A 529 10.07 5.51 15.40
N LEU A 530 9.88 4.45 14.61
CA LEU A 530 9.30 3.20 15.11
C LEU A 530 10.26 2.49 16.06
N ARG A 531 9.78 2.13 17.24
CA ARG A 531 10.51 1.37 18.27
C ARG A 531 9.63 0.23 18.77
N VAL A 532 10.28 -0.82 19.26
CA VAL A 532 9.60 -1.88 20.00
C VAL A 532 10.00 -1.73 21.46
N THR A 533 9.02 -1.62 22.34
CA THR A 533 9.23 -1.62 23.78
C THR A 533 9.60 -3.04 24.20
N GLN A 534 10.84 -3.22 24.66
CA GLN A 534 11.34 -4.49 25.19
C GLN A 534 11.43 -4.37 26.70
N GLU A 535 10.37 -4.80 27.40
CA GLU A 535 10.41 -4.99 28.85
C GLU A 535 10.51 -6.49 29.15
N GLU A 536 11.45 -6.89 30.01
CA GLU A 536 11.64 -8.29 30.38
C GLU A 536 10.34 -8.90 30.92
N GLY A 537 9.93 -10.04 30.35
CA GLY A 537 8.70 -10.75 30.75
C GLY A 537 7.39 -10.16 30.21
N LYS A 538 7.41 -9.03 29.49
CA LYS A 538 6.23 -8.46 28.83
C LYS A 538 6.25 -8.65 27.33
N GLU A 539 5.07 -8.64 26.74
CA GLU A 539 4.92 -8.73 25.30
C GLU A 539 5.50 -7.51 24.60
N GLN A 540 6.20 -7.73 23.49
CA GLN A 540 6.75 -6.67 22.66
C GLN A 540 5.61 -5.82 22.09
N ARG A 541 5.63 -4.51 22.36
CA ARG A 541 4.62 -3.55 21.89
C ARG A 541 5.26 -2.44 21.07
N LEU A 542 4.52 -1.91 20.10
CA LEU A 542 4.99 -0.80 19.28
C LEU A 542 5.01 0.50 20.09
N SER A 543 6.05 1.29 19.87
CA SER A 543 6.09 2.70 20.23
C SER A 543 6.46 3.53 19.00
N TYR A 544 5.80 4.67 18.83
CA TYR A 544 6.01 5.56 17.69
C TYR A 544 5.94 7.03 18.13
N ILE A 545 6.53 7.91 17.33
CA ILE A 545 6.40 9.36 17.49
C ILE A 545 5.55 9.89 16.33
N GLY A 546 4.57 10.75 16.63
CA GLY A 546 3.73 11.37 15.60
C GLY A 546 4.56 12.25 14.66
N THR A 547 4.36 12.09 13.35
CA THR A 547 5.07 12.85 12.31
C THR A 547 4.11 13.83 11.64
N LYS A 548 4.55 15.08 11.38
CA LYS A 548 3.75 16.05 10.61
C LYS A 548 3.40 15.48 9.23
N GLY A 549 2.10 15.46 8.89
CA GLY A 549 1.59 14.93 7.62
C GLY A 549 1.46 13.42 7.54
N TYR A 550 1.62 12.68 8.65
CA TYR A 550 1.30 11.26 8.76
C TYR A 550 0.62 10.97 10.10
N ARG A 551 -0.70 10.79 10.08
CA ARG A 551 -1.54 10.54 11.26
C ARG A 551 -2.00 9.08 11.27
N PRO A 552 -1.47 8.22 12.17
CA PRO A 552 -2.01 6.88 12.37
C PRO A 552 -3.48 6.96 12.81
N MET A 553 -4.33 6.17 12.16
CA MET A 553 -5.76 6.04 12.45
C MET A 553 -6.03 4.72 13.14
N THR A 554 -5.47 3.62 12.61
CA THR A 554 -5.54 2.31 13.27
C THR A 554 -4.17 1.67 13.28
N ILE A 555 -3.88 0.95 14.36
CA ILE A 555 -2.68 0.11 14.45
C ILE A 555 -3.14 -1.31 14.76
N LYS A 556 -2.62 -2.28 14.00
CA LYS A 556 -2.89 -3.70 14.19
C LYS A 556 -1.58 -4.42 14.46
N GLN A 557 -1.46 -5.09 15.60
CA GLN A 557 -0.34 -5.96 15.93
C GLN A 557 -0.72 -7.41 15.63
N LYS A 558 0.07 -8.05 14.77
CA LYS A 558 -0.11 -9.45 14.38
C LYS A 558 1.01 -10.28 14.97
N LYS A 559 0.65 -11.19 15.87
CA LYS A 559 1.52 -12.26 16.35
C LYS A 559 1.24 -13.51 15.54
N ILE A 560 2.24 -14.03 14.83
CA ILE A 560 2.07 -15.01 13.76
C ILE A 560 2.82 -16.29 14.11
N TRP A 561 2.11 -17.42 14.18
CA TRP A 561 2.68 -18.75 14.27
C TRP A 561 2.56 -19.43 12.91
N ALA A 562 3.68 -19.91 12.36
CA ALA A 562 3.71 -20.59 11.06
C ALA A 562 4.08 -22.07 11.22
N TYR A 563 3.32 -22.94 10.56
CA TYR A 563 3.42 -24.38 10.60
C TYR A 563 3.56 -24.94 9.19
N GLY A 564 4.58 -25.74 8.92
CA GLY A 564 4.76 -26.46 7.65
C GLY A 564 4.02 -27.79 7.64
N HIS A 565 3.28 -28.04 6.56
CA HIS A 565 2.58 -29.30 6.30
C HIS A 565 2.58 -29.61 4.79
N GLY A 566 3.47 -30.52 4.38
CA GLY A 566 3.74 -30.73 2.95
C GLY A 566 4.26 -29.45 2.30
N ASP A 567 3.68 -29.07 1.14
CA ASP A 567 4.03 -27.83 0.42
C ASP A 567 3.36 -26.57 0.99
N TRP A 568 2.50 -26.73 1.99
CA TRP A 568 1.70 -25.66 2.58
C TRP A 568 2.30 -25.17 3.89
N VAL A 569 2.17 -23.87 4.10
CA VAL A 569 2.46 -23.18 5.35
C VAL A 569 1.15 -22.63 5.90
N PHE A 570 0.76 -23.13 7.07
CA PHE A 570 -0.38 -22.67 7.82
C PHE A 570 0.05 -21.59 8.81
N GLU A 571 -0.65 -20.45 8.79
CA GLU A 571 -0.40 -19.34 9.67
C GLU A 571 -1.62 -19.08 10.55
N VAL A 572 -1.45 -19.28 11.86
CA VAL A 572 -2.38 -18.79 12.88
C VAL A 572 -1.90 -17.42 13.33
N LYS A 573 -2.80 -16.43 13.33
CA LYS A 573 -2.46 -15.03 13.64
C LYS A 573 -3.33 -14.53 14.77
N ARG A 574 -2.74 -14.07 15.87
CA ARG A 574 -3.45 -13.22 16.84
C ARG A 574 -3.29 -11.78 16.38
N GLU A 575 -4.39 -11.14 16.04
CA GLU A 575 -4.46 -9.74 15.68
C GLU A 575 -5.10 -8.95 16.82
N GLU A 576 -4.36 -8.00 17.36
CA GLU A 576 -4.84 -6.99 18.30
C GLU A 576 -4.93 -5.66 17.56
N LEU A 577 -6.01 -4.92 17.76
CA LEU A 577 -6.30 -3.66 17.09
C LEU A 577 -6.40 -2.53 18.12
N TRP A 578 -5.82 -1.38 17.78
CA TRP A 578 -5.98 -0.11 18.48
C TRP A 578 -6.56 0.92 17.52
N ASP A 579 -7.61 1.61 17.96
CA ASP A 579 -8.13 2.81 17.34
C ASP A 579 -7.39 4.03 17.89
N MET A 580 -6.71 4.74 17.00
CA MET A 580 -5.85 5.87 17.37
C MET A 580 -6.54 7.22 17.13
N GLN A 581 -7.81 7.23 16.70
CA GLN A 581 -8.55 8.48 16.47
C GLN A 581 -8.73 9.30 17.75
N ASP A 582 -9.16 8.62 18.80
CA ASP A 582 -9.53 9.21 20.09
C ASP A 582 -8.36 9.27 21.08
N VAL A 583 -7.19 8.75 20.70
CA VAL A 583 -5.99 8.81 21.53
C VAL A 583 -5.42 10.23 21.47
N PRO A 584 -5.50 11.02 22.56
CA PRO A 584 -5.05 12.40 22.54
C PRO A 584 -3.54 12.44 22.33
N VAL A 585 -3.09 13.11 21.26
CA VAL A 585 -1.68 13.41 21.02
C VAL A 585 -1.24 14.42 22.07
N THR A 586 -0.84 13.92 23.23
CA THR A 586 -0.68 14.73 24.45
C THR A 586 0.49 15.72 24.32
N ASN A 587 1.43 15.48 23.40
CA ASN A 587 2.42 16.44 22.90
C ASN A 587 3.01 15.96 21.56
N PRO A 588 3.00 16.76 20.48
CA PRO A 588 3.68 16.40 19.23
C PRO A 588 5.20 16.31 19.47
N GLY A 589 5.75 15.10 19.45
CA GLY A 589 7.18 14.82 19.66
C GLY A 589 7.49 13.82 20.78
N LEU A 590 6.54 13.50 21.65
CA LEU A 590 6.70 12.41 22.62
C LEU A 590 6.31 11.05 22.02
N PRO A 591 6.98 9.96 22.42
CA PRO A 591 6.64 8.62 21.97
C PRO A 591 5.31 8.17 22.59
N VAL A 592 4.37 7.78 21.72
CA VAL A 592 3.17 7.03 22.09
C VAL A 592 3.56 5.56 22.19
N SER A 593 3.21 4.90 23.30
CA SER A 593 3.49 3.47 23.51
C SER A 593 2.17 2.69 23.55
N LEU A 594 2.06 1.64 22.75
CA LEU A 594 0.91 0.73 22.82
C LEU A 594 0.95 -0.16 24.08
N ALA A 595 2.07 -0.19 24.81
CA ALA A 595 2.12 -0.91 26.09
C ALA A 595 1.23 -0.27 27.17
N SER A 596 0.96 1.04 27.07
CA SER A 596 0.12 1.78 28.00
C SER A 596 -1.36 1.84 27.58
N ILE A 597 -1.72 1.33 26.40
CA ILE A 597 -3.06 1.42 25.84
C ILE A 597 -3.56 -0.02 25.59
N PRO A 598 -4.66 -0.47 26.21
CA PRO A 598 -5.21 -1.79 25.92
C PRO A 598 -5.75 -1.83 24.47
N PRO A 599 -5.70 -2.99 23.79
CA PRO A 599 -6.31 -3.13 22.48
C PRO A 599 -7.83 -3.09 22.56
N ASP A 600 -8.48 -2.45 21.59
CA ASP A 600 -9.94 -2.36 21.48
C ASP A 600 -10.57 -3.69 21.05
N GLN A 601 -9.82 -4.47 20.26
CA GLN A 601 -10.29 -5.74 19.73
C GLN A 601 -9.13 -6.75 19.60
N THR A 602 -9.41 -8.00 19.98
CA THR A 602 -8.52 -9.15 19.77
C THR A 602 -9.24 -10.21 18.97
N GLN A 603 -8.58 -10.74 17.95
CA GLN A 603 -9.11 -11.81 17.10
C GLN A 603 -8.02 -12.75 16.61
N TYR A 604 -8.40 -13.99 16.33
CA TYR A 604 -7.55 -15.01 15.74
C TYR A 604 -7.98 -15.24 14.30
N LYS A 605 -6.98 -15.32 13.41
CA LYS A 605 -7.15 -15.53 11.98
C LYS A 605 -6.35 -16.73 11.53
N PHE A 606 -6.86 -17.43 10.52
CA PHE A 606 -6.16 -18.54 9.90
C PHE A 606 -5.96 -18.28 8.41
N SER A 607 -4.76 -18.55 7.91
CA SER A 607 -4.43 -18.44 6.50
C SER A 607 -3.43 -19.51 6.10
N ALA A 608 -3.44 -19.91 4.84
CA ALA A 608 -2.50 -20.85 4.25
C ALA A 608 -1.83 -20.24 3.03
N HIS A 609 -0.59 -20.62 2.76
CA HIS A 609 0.09 -20.29 1.51
C HIS A 609 1.08 -21.40 1.17
N LYS A 610 1.45 -21.55 -0.12
CA LYS A 610 2.54 -22.47 -0.48
C LYS A 610 3.89 -21.80 -0.32
N GLU A 611 4.87 -22.53 0.20
CA GLU A 611 6.24 -22.01 0.35
C GLU A 611 6.87 -21.70 -1.02
N VAL A 612 6.61 -22.55 -2.01
CA VAL A 612 7.07 -22.39 -3.40
C VAL A 612 6.62 -21.06 -4.00
N TRP A 613 5.39 -20.60 -3.69
CA TRP A 613 4.90 -19.31 -4.19
C TRP A 613 5.74 -18.16 -3.66
N ARG A 614 6.02 -18.16 -2.36
CA ARG A 614 6.84 -17.13 -1.71
C ARG A 614 8.25 -17.10 -2.27
N ASN A 615 8.87 -18.26 -2.48
CA ASN A 615 10.23 -18.37 -3.01
C ASN A 615 10.32 -17.91 -4.46
N LYS A 616 9.34 -18.21 -5.31
CA LYS A 616 9.32 -17.70 -6.70
C LYS A 616 9.09 -16.18 -6.71
N MET A 617 8.11 -15.70 -5.96
CA MET A 617 7.76 -14.27 -5.88
C MET A 617 8.86 -13.38 -5.29
N SER A 618 9.75 -13.92 -4.44
CA SER A 618 10.86 -13.13 -3.89
C SER A 618 11.88 -12.68 -4.94
N HIS A 619 11.96 -13.36 -6.09
CA HIS A 619 12.85 -12.94 -7.18
C HIS A 619 12.53 -11.54 -7.71
N ASN A 620 11.27 -11.10 -7.59
CA ASN A 620 10.85 -9.76 -8.02
C ASN A 620 11.59 -8.65 -7.28
N THR A 621 11.88 -8.83 -5.99
CA THR A 621 12.51 -7.77 -5.19
C THR A 621 13.97 -7.53 -5.56
N ASP A 622 14.59 -8.47 -6.27
CA ASP A 622 16.00 -8.40 -6.68
C ASP A 622 16.18 -8.03 -8.16
N LEU A 623 15.07 -7.77 -8.88
CA LEU A 623 15.12 -7.37 -10.29
C LEU A 623 15.80 -6.02 -10.48
N LYS A 624 16.75 -5.97 -11.41
CA LYS A 624 17.32 -4.70 -11.87
C LYS A 624 16.39 -4.01 -12.87
N MET A 625 16.76 -2.79 -13.28
CA MET A 625 15.96 -1.99 -14.19
C MET A 625 15.72 -2.70 -15.53
N GLY A 626 14.45 -2.97 -15.83
CA GLY A 626 14.01 -3.66 -17.04
C GLY A 626 14.18 -5.19 -17.02
N GLU A 627 14.67 -5.79 -15.94
CA GLU A 627 14.71 -7.25 -15.83
C GLU A 627 13.30 -7.84 -15.64
N ALA A 628 13.16 -9.11 -16.02
CA ALA A 628 11.99 -9.92 -15.76
C ALA A 628 12.42 -11.14 -14.94
N PRO A 629 11.59 -11.64 -14.02
CA PRO A 629 11.89 -12.83 -13.27
C PRO A 629 11.77 -14.07 -14.16
N GLU A 630 12.47 -15.14 -13.77
CA GLU A 630 12.46 -16.42 -14.49
C GLU A 630 11.09 -17.10 -14.45
N TRP A 631 10.29 -16.85 -13.42
CA TRP A 631 8.96 -17.41 -13.31
C TRP A 631 7.97 -16.78 -14.29
N THR A 632 6.94 -17.56 -14.64
CA THR A 632 5.79 -17.23 -15.47
C THR A 632 4.49 -17.53 -14.73
N GLY A 633 3.32 -17.11 -15.23
CA GLY A 633 2.03 -17.48 -14.62
C GLY A 633 1.85 -19.00 -14.47
N ARG A 634 2.38 -19.78 -15.42
CA ARG A 634 2.33 -21.26 -15.40
C ARG A 634 3.06 -21.87 -14.21
N ASP A 635 4.07 -21.18 -13.68
CA ASP A 635 4.81 -21.65 -12.50
C ASP A 635 3.97 -21.70 -11.21
N PHE A 636 2.82 -21.05 -11.22
CA PHE A 636 1.86 -20.99 -10.11
C PHE A 636 0.56 -21.72 -10.43
N LEU A 637 0.34 -22.07 -11.70
CA LEU A 637 -0.93 -22.57 -12.25
C LEU A 637 -0.73 -23.84 -13.10
N ALA A 638 0.41 -24.53 -12.98
CA ALA A 638 0.74 -25.69 -13.78
C ALA A 638 -0.25 -26.85 -13.56
N HIS A 639 -0.48 -27.65 -14.61
CA HIS A 639 -1.31 -28.85 -14.51
C HIS A 639 -0.74 -29.84 -13.48
N GLY A 640 -1.61 -30.39 -12.62
CA GLY A 640 -1.22 -31.25 -11.50
C GLY A 640 -1.20 -30.46 -10.19
N ILE A 641 -0.10 -30.60 -9.43
CA ILE A 641 0.06 -30.21 -8.00
C ILE A 641 -0.21 -28.72 -7.74
N ASP A 642 -0.03 -27.86 -8.74
CA ASP A 642 -0.22 -26.41 -8.67
C ASP A 642 -1.44 -25.92 -9.47
N SER A 643 -2.33 -26.82 -9.88
CA SER A 643 -3.54 -26.42 -10.59
C SER A 643 -4.51 -25.68 -9.67
N VAL A 644 -5.31 -24.78 -10.25
CA VAL A 644 -6.39 -24.09 -9.53
C VAL A 644 -7.37 -25.10 -8.93
N LYS A 645 -7.64 -26.20 -9.63
CA LYS A 645 -8.44 -27.31 -9.12
C LYS A 645 -7.90 -27.88 -7.82
N ASP A 646 -6.59 -28.16 -7.78
CA ASP A 646 -5.94 -28.67 -6.58
C ASP A 646 -6.03 -27.65 -5.45
N MET A 647 -5.80 -26.36 -5.73
CA MET A 647 -5.97 -25.28 -4.74
C MET A 647 -7.39 -25.21 -4.17
N ILE A 648 -8.42 -25.30 -5.01
CA ILE A 648 -9.82 -25.33 -4.57
C ILE A 648 -10.05 -26.55 -3.68
N SER A 649 -9.61 -27.74 -4.11
CA SER A 649 -9.80 -28.98 -3.36
C SER A 649 -9.07 -28.98 -2.00
N THR A 650 -7.86 -28.44 -1.94
CA THR A 650 -7.10 -28.30 -0.70
C THR A 650 -7.76 -27.29 0.23
N SER A 651 -8.21 -26.16 -0.31
CA SER A 651 -8.91 -25.15 0.49
C SER A 651 -10.22 -25.70 1.08
N GLN A 652 -10.95 -26.54 0.34
CA GLN A 652 -12.12 -27.24 0.86
C GLN A 652 -11.75 -28.20 2.00
N LYS A 653 -10.73 -29.05 1.83
CA LYS A 653 -10.26 -29.96 2.89
C LYS A 653 -9.86 -29.20 4.16
N LEU A 654 -9.13 -28.08 4.01
CA LEU A 654 -8.74 -27.24 5.13
C LEU A 654 -9.94 -26.58 5.82
N THR A 655 -10.96 -26.19 5.06
CA THR A 655 -12.22 -25.66 5.60
C THR A 655 -12.93 -26.72 6.45
N ASP A 656 -12.95 -27.98 5.98
CA ASP A 656 -13.52 -29.11 6.73
C ASP A 656 -12.72 -29.43 8.00
N ASP A 657 -11.38 -29.37 7.94
CA ASP A 657 -10.54 -29.59 9.12
C ASP A 657 -10.67 -28.46 10.14
N LEU A 658 -10.73 -27.20 9.69
CA LEU A 658 -11.03 -26.06 10.57
C LEU A 658 -12.36 -26.24 11.29
N ARG A 659 -13.40 -26.73 10.58
CA ARG A 659 -14.71 -27.01 11.19
C ARG A 659 -14.64 -28.03 12.32
N LYS A 660 -13.76 -29.04 12.22
CA LYS A 660 -13.60 -30.07 13.26
C LYS A 660 -12.91 -29.53 14.53
N HIS A 661 -12.02 -28.55 14.37
CA HIS A 661 -11.15 -28.09 15.46
C HIS A 661 -11.51 -26.70 16.00
N VAL A 662 -12.23 -25.88 15.24
CA VAL A 662 -12.62 -24.52 15.64
C VAL A 662 -14.10 -24.31 15.34
N PRO A 663 -14.99 -24.49 16.33
CA PRO A 663 -16.40 -24.17 16.13
C PRO A 663 -16.59 -22.66 15.90
N ILE A 664 -17.75 -22.28 15.37
CA ILE A 664 -18.08 -20.86 15.15
C ILE A 664 -18.10 -20.14 16.49
N TYR A 665 -17.22 -19.14 16.64
CA TYR A 665 -17.00 -18.48 17.93
C TYR A 665 -18.21 -17.70 18.47
N TRP A 666 -19.12 -17.23 17.61
CA TRP A 666 -20.33 -16.52 18.03
C TRP A 666 -21.52 -17.46 18.24
N ALA A 667 -21.46 -18.70 17.74
CA ALA A 667 -22.53 -19.69 17.93
C ALA A 667 -22.51 -20.31 19.34
N SER A 668 -21.35 -20.36 20.00
CA SER A 668 -21.18 -20.96 21.33
C SER A 668 -21.84 -20.18 22.48
N GLU A 669 -22.22 -18.92 22.27
CA GLU A 669 -22.87 -18.08 23.30
C GLU A 669 -24.39 -17.96 23.12
N ALA A 670 -24.95 -18.53 22.05
CA ALA A 670 -26.37 -18.39 21.69
C ALA A 670 -27.32 -19.39 22.38
N GLN A 671 -26.86 -20.15 23.38
CA GLN A 671 -27.75 -20.89 24.27
C GLN A 671 -27.80 -20.23 25.65
N PRO A 672 -28.69 -19.24 25.89
CA PRO A 672 -29.22 -19.07 27.22
C PRO A 672 -30.05 -20.33 27.51
N SER A 673 -29.64 -21.05 28.55
CA SER A 673 -30.37 -22.14 29.17
C SER A 673 -31.89 -21.89 29.22
N LEU A 674 -32.65 -22.60 28.40
CA LEU A 674 -34.06 -22.85 28.69
C LEU A 674 -34.09 -23.92 29.77
N VAL A 675 -34.28 -23.49 31.01
CA VAL A 675 -34.76 -24.33 32.12
C VAL A 675 -36.23 -24.63 31.91
#